data_AF-M0IBR3-F1
#
_entry.id   AF-M0IBR3-F1
#
_cell.length_a   1.000
_cell.length_b   1.000
_cell.length_c   1.000
_cell.angle_alpha   90.00
_cell.angle_beta   90.00
_cell.angle_gamma   90.00
#
_symmetry.space_group_name_H-M   'P 1'
#
loop_
_entity.id
_entity.type
_entity.pdbx_description
1 polymer ?
#
loop_
_entity_poly.entity_id
_entity_poly.type
_entity_poly.pdbx_seq_one_letter_code
_entity_poly.pdbx_strand_id
1 'polypeptide(L)'
;MQTTGIAVATAGLAGCNGQSSDETTTAAETDSETETAAETTTENAESSVSVDAAVAVAAEWNAMRARLYDTVALAAAGRLGTAARVTGDVFARFEQSSGEWGAHEQLEATNEQNYETFESHLGGAREAYAAGDAERGSDLAVQAADNLLAAQRGRVDAAVVDALEVLLFGARARDAGLLAAAGEVDAAAELANAVYEDFEDAPAHSSLESASGELYETFEAAVEGAADAGDAETIAASARTAADATVDASYELAPEAVAGAGHLALMQAVGFDAEVLAGLGGPGDEFAHAAALSLYRARAADVPRLVAAGEADFAATVASDVFAHFEGARAHEALEEADHDAYEGFEGGLESLTEAAESGDGAAAEEAVATVDENLLAGISALVGGEAATVLEAAFFRARLGDARELVAVGETDRAAAIGESLFARFEENEANLHESVEEESEELYHRFEEEHLAGLVEDAAAGNADAAAAHAEGAMDALFEFEAAVGATAEVSAAEAAFFGARGFDAAALAQVGASARAGSVVQSTFAFFESGAGGYHETLEEADHDLYESFEGALGSVRTAAEEGGDAYGAAKTYGQRAVDSMYAVVATAAADAGLGAAASERMTGVFQTFEEARVHEALEGGDRDAYEGFEAALSDYVDALADGSEVDAAAEAYATATARAQFAVVGEVGKAPEAGGSEDGGSADAALSGGPNVVEGVPEDADHVVEMSAVAFEPAELTVSAGDTVAFEHVGGEAHSVTAYGDELPEGAAYWASGGFESQEAAETGWSEGKGAVQSGQSYVHTFETAGEHAYYCVPHEAAGMTGTIVVEE
;
A
#
# COMPACT_ATOMS: atom_id res chain seq x y z
N MET A 1 -50.99 16.33 2.40
CA MET A 1 -50.74 17.73 2.77
C MET A 1 -49.37 18.07 2.20
N GLN A 2 -49.34 19.07 1.32
CA GLN A 2 -48.19 19.79 0.75
C GLN A 2 -46.92 19.00 0.34
N THR A 3 -46.99 18.48 -0.88
CA THR A 3 -45.88 18.36 -1.84
C THR A 3 -45.42 19.74 -2.33
N THR A 4 -44.11 19.94 -2.47
CA THR A 4 -43.53 21.08 -3.19
C THR A 4 -42.55 20.55 -4.23
N GLY A 5 -42.94 20.59 -5.50
CA GLY A 5 -42.05 20.46 -6.65
C GLY A 5 -41.94 21.81 -7.34
N ILE A 6 -40.74 22.17 -7.78
CA ILE A 6 -40.51 23.33 -8.65
C ILE A 6 -39.53 22.89 -9.75
N ALA A 7 -40.04 22.96 -10.99
CA ALA A 7 -39.28 22.89 -12.22
C ALA A 7 -38.50 24.21 -12.46
N VAL A 8 -37.31 24.12 -13.04
CA VAL A 8 -36.58 25.26 -13.60
C VAL A 8 -36.40 25.08 -15.11
N ALA A 9 -36.54 26.21 -15.79
CA ALA A 9 -36.95 26.34 -17.18
C ALA A 9 -35.78 26.56 -18.14
N THR A 10 -35.92 25.98 -19.34
CA THR A 10 -35.21 26.35 -20.57
C THR A 10 -35.51 27.80 -20.98
N ALA A 11 -34.47 28.61 -21.21
CA ALA A 11 -34.59 29.96 -21.78
C ALA A 11 -34.05 29.98 -23.23
N GLY A 12 -34.95 30.00 -24.20
CA GLY A 12 -34.66 30.43 -25.57
C GLY A 12 -34.87 31.95 -25.70
N LEU A 13 -33.95 32.62 -26.39
CA LEU A 13 -34.09 34.02 -26.80
C LEU A 13 -34.38 34.12 -28.29
N ALA A 14 -35.43 34.87 -28.62
CA ALA A 14 -36.00 35.05 -29.95
C ALA A 14 -35.35 36.23 -30.71
N GLY A 15 -35.13 36.01 -32.02
CA GLY A 15 -35.86 36.69 -33.10
C GLY A 15 -35.45 38.11 -33.54
N CYS A 16 -35.33 38.29 -34.87
CA CYS A 16 -35.90 39.42 -35.61
C CYS A 16 -35.99 39.17 -37.14
N ASN A 17 -37.20 38.77 -37.56
CA ASN A 17 -38.05 39.35 -38.62
C ASN A 17 -37.52 39.68 -40.04
N GLY A 18 -38.23 39.18 -41.06
CA GLY A 18 -38.05 39.58 -42.46
C GLY A 18 -39.00 38.94 -43.50
N GLN A 19 -40.31 38.99 -43.24
CA GLN A 19 -41.48 38.78 -44.10
C GLN A 19 -41.32 38.80 -45.65
N SER A 20 -41.83 37.76 -46.35
CA SER A 20 -43.11 37.78 -47.10
C SER A 20 -43.10 37.14 -48.52
N SER A 21 -44.16 36.33 -48.73
CA SER A 21 -44.94 36.04 -49.95
C SER A 21 -44.43 35.02 -51.00
N ASP A 22 -44.98 33.79 -50.86
CA ASP A 22 -45.94 33.11 -51.75
C ASP A 22 -45.70 32.98 -53.27
N GLU A 23 -45.68 31.71 -53.65
CA GLU A 23 -46.47 31.07 -54.72
C GLU A 23 -46.07 31.18 -56.21
N THR A 24 -45.54 30.03 -56.67
CA THR A 24 -46.06 29.21 -57.79
C THR A 24 -45.34 29.25 -59.14
N THR A 25 -45.23 28.04 -59.68
CA THR A 25 -45.20 27.57 -61.08
C THR A 25 -43.86 27.24 -61.77
N THR A 26 -43.57 25.94 -61.73
CA THR A 26 -43.43 25.02 -62.90
C THR A 26 -42.25 25.17 -63.86
N ALA A 27 -41.33 24.21 -63.71
CA ALA A 27 -40.61 23.39 -64.69
C ALA A 27 -40.49 23.83 -66.16
N ALA A 28 -39.25 23.80 -66.64
CA ALA A 28 -38.89 23.28 -67.96
C ALA A 28 -37.48 22.68 -67.92
N GLU A 29 -37.38 21.38 -68.20
CA GLU A 29 -36.16 20.60 -68.43
C GLU A 29 -35.55 20.85 -69.83
N THR A 30 -34.42 20.17 -70.06
CA THR A 30 -33.63 19.91 -71.29
C THR A 30 -32.60 20.99 -71.63
N ASP A 31 -31.30 20.70 -71.79
CA ASP A 31 -30.68 19.56 -72.47
C ASP A 31 -29.19 19.44 -72.10
N SER A 32 -28.65 18.24 -72.30
CA SER A 32 -27.26 17.82 -72.03
C SER A 32 -26.27 18.10 -73.18
N GLU A 33 -24.99 17.90 -72.86
CA GLU A 33 -23.79 17.58 -73.68
C GLU A 33 -22.73 18.70 -73.81
N THR A 34 -21.40 18.53 -73.74
CA THR A 34 -20.43 17.50 -73.29
C THR A 34 -19.03 18.15 -73.40
N GLU A 35 -18.09 17.76 -72.51
CA GLU A 35 -16.61 17.83 -72.61
C GLU A 35 -15.84 19.18 -72.58
N THR A 36 -14.96 19.36 -71.59
CA THR A 36 -13.53 19.00 -71.73
C THR A 36 -12.80 18.99 -70.38
N ALA A 37 -11.91 18.00 -70.24
CA ALA A 37 -11.17 17.62 -69.04
C ALA A 37 -10.17 18.67 -68.52
N ALA A 38 -10.10 18.77 -67.20
CA ALA A 38 -8.89 19.15 -66.47
C ALA A 38 -8.62 18.04 -65.45
N GLU A 39 -7.42 17.45 -65.53
CA GLU A 39 -6.87 16.60 -64.48
C GLU A 39 -6.87 17.39 -63.17
N THR A 40 -7.72 16.99 -62.24
CA THR A 40 -7.55 17.28 -60.82
C THR A 40 -7.18 15.96 -60.20
N THR A 41 -5.93 15.86 -59.75
CA THR A 41 -5.49 14.86 -58.78
C THR A 41 -6.46 14.88 -57.60
N THR A 42 -7.30 13.86 -57.48
CA THR A 42 -7.98 13.52 -56.23
C THR A 42 -6.89 13.06 -55.27
N GLU A 43 -6.38 13.99 -54.47
CA GLU A 43 -5.89 13.69 -53.14
C GLU A 43 -7.03 12.96 -52.42
N ASN A 44 -6.78 11.71 -52.02
CA ASN A 44 -7.63 11.02 -51.06
C ASN A 44 -7.68 11.90 -49.82
N ALA A 45 -8.88 12.30 -49.41
CA ALA A 45 -9.12 12.80 -48.08
C ALA A 45 -8.98 11.62 -47.12
N GLU A 46 -7.76 11.31 -46.71
CA GLU A 46 -7.49 10.57 -45.48
C GLU A 46 -8.09 11.39 -44.32
N SER A 47 -8.76 10.71 -43.38
CA SER A 47 -9.45 11.32 -42.25
C SER A 47 -8.49 12.19 -41.44
N SER A 48 -8.93 13.40 -41.08
CA SER A 48 -8.12 14.43 -40.43
C SER A 48 -7.90 14.20 -38.92
N VAL A 49 -7.78 12.94 -38.48
CA VAL A 49 -7.54 12.61 -37.07
C VAL A 49 -6.08 12.91 -36.74
N SER A 50 -5.85 13.72 -35.72
CA SER A 50 -4.52 14.05 -35.20
C SER A 50 -3.95 12.87 -34.39
N VAL A 51 -2.68 12.54 -34.66
CA VAL A 51 -1.92 11.52 -33.93
C VAL A 51 -0.66 12.20 -33.41
N ASP A 52 -0.62 12.40 -32.09
CA ASP A 52 0.50 12.94 -31.35
C ASP A 52 0.47 12.43 -29.89
N ALA A 53 1.36 12.95 -29.04
CA ALA A 53 1.50 12.53 -27.64
C ALA A 53 0.21 12.67 -26.82
N ALA A 54 -0.74 13.53 -27.18
CA ALA A 54 -2.01 13.64 -26.48
C ALA A 54 -2.86 12.36 -26.61
N VAL A 55 -2.66 11.57 -27.68
CA VAL A 55 -3.32 10.26 -27.84
C VAL A 55 -2.80 9.25 -26.82
N ALA A 56 -1.48 9.23 -26.55
CA ALA A 56 -0.90 8.35 -25.55
C ALA A 56 -1.36 8.72 -24.14
N VAL A 57 -1.36 10.02 -23.81
CA VAL A 57 -1.93 10.52 -22.54
C VAL A 57 -3.41 10.14 -22.38
N ALA A 58 -4.20 10.28 -23.46
CA ALA A 58 -5.60 9.88 -23.43
C ALA A 58 -5.78 8.36 -23.23
N ALA A 59 -4.88 7.53 -23.75
CA ALA A 59 -4.87 6.09 -23.54
C ALA A 59 -4.53 5.73 -22.08
N GLU A 60 -3.52 6.37 -21.47
CA GLU A 60 -3.19 6.19 -20.04
C GLU A 60 -4.36 6.59 -19.14
N TRP A 61 -5.01 7.73 -19.40
CA TRP A 61 -6.24 8.09 -18.69
C TRP A 61 -7.35 7.05 -18.88
N ASN A 62 -7.40 6.35 -20.02
CA ASN A 62 -8.36 5.28 -20.23
C ASN A 62 -8.06 4.03 -19.40
N ALA A 63 -6.77 3.71 -19.19
CA ALA A 63 -6.36 2.65 -18.28
C ALA A 63 -6.72 2.99 -16.83
N MET A 64 -6.50 4.24 -16.39
CA MET A 64 -6.92 4.71 -15.07
C MET A 64 -8.45 4.70 -14.89
N ARG A 65 -9.20 5.07 -15.94
CA ARG A 65 -10.66 4.92 -15.95
C ARG A 65 -11.09 3.47 -15.79
N ALA A 66 -10.42 2.53 -16.45
CA ALA A 66 -10.67 1.10 -16.27
C ALA A 66 -10.41 0.69 -14.81
N ARG A 67 -9.24 1.05 -14.24
CA ARG A 67 -8.90 0.74 -12.84
C ARG A 67 -9.90 1.30 -11.82
N LEU A 68 -10.55 2.43 -12.11
CA LEU A 68 -11.66 2.95 -11.30
C LEU A 68 -12.96 2.14 -11.41
N TYR A 69 -13.22 1.49 -12.55
CA TYR A 69 -14.32 0.54 -12.65
C TYR A 69 -14.00 -0.78 -11.96
N ASP A 70 -12.73 -1.17 -11.85
CA ASP A 70 -12.32 -2.31 -11.02
C ASP A 70 -12.74 -2.09 -9.55
N THR A 71 -12.59 -0.87 -9.02
CA THR A 71 -13.05 -0.56 -7.63
C THR A 71 -14.56 -0.70 -7.49
N VAL A 72 -15.32 -0.32 -8.51
CA VAL A 72 -16.79 -0.50 -8.55
C VAL A 72 -17.16 -1.98 -8.62
N ALA A 73 -16.46 -2.77 -9.43
CA ALA A 73 -16.64 -4.22 -9.52
C ALA A 73 -16.35 -4.92 -8.19
N LEU A 74 -15.22 -4.56 -7.56
CA LEU A 74 -14.84 -5.05 -6.23
C LEU A 74 -15.87 -4.68 -5.17
N ALA A 75 -16.34 -3.43 -5.16
CA ALA A 75 -17.36 -2.98 -4.22
C ALA A 75 -18.70 -3.71 -4.41
N ALA A 76 -19.10 -3.98 -5.65
CA ALA A 76 -20.28 -4.78 -5.96
C ALA A 76 -20.16 -6.23 -5.45
N ALA A 77 -18.94 -6.79 -5.45
CA ALA A 77 -18.62 -8.09 -4.85
C ALA A 77 -18.40 -8.04 -3.32
N GLY A 78 -18.68 -6.90 -2.67
CA GLY A 78 -18.50 -6.72 -1.22
C GLY A 78 -17.05 -6.57 -0.77
N ARG A 79 -16.09 -6.43 -1.69
CA ARG A 79 -14.65 -6.27 -1.40
C ARG A 79 -14.28 -4.81 -1.18
N LEU A 80 -14.88 -4.18 -0.16
CA LEU A 80 -14.74 -2.74 0.06
C LEU A 80 -13.33 -2.32 0.51
N GLY A 81 -12.64 -3.14 1.32
CA GLY A 81 -11.23 -2.88 1.67
C GLY A 81 -10.32 -2.88 0.44
N THR A 82 -10.46 -3.89 -0.43
CA THR A 82 -9.71 -3.95 -1.69
C THR A 82 -10.06 -2.79 -2.62
N ALA A 83 -11.34 -2.40 -2.71
CA ALA A 83 -11.76 -1.24 -3.50
C ALA A 83 -11.14 0.07 -2.98
N ALA A 84 -11.05 0.25 -1.66
CA ALA A 84 -10.39 1.40 -1.05
C ALA A 84 -8.89 1.43 -1.37
N ARG A 85 -8.20 0.30 -1.23
CA ARG A 85 -6.77 0.15 -1.56
C ARG A 85 -6.51 0.47 -3.03
N VAL A 86 -7.22 -0.17 -3.95
CA VAL A 86 -7.09 0.08 -5.40
C VAL A 86 -7.38 1.54 -5.76
N THR A 87 -8.32 2.20 -5.07
CA THR A 87 -8.54 3.64 -5.23
C THR A 87 -7.33 4.47 -4.80
N GLY A 88 -6.67 4.07 -3.70
CA GLY A 88 -5.39 4.64 -3.25
C GLY A 88 -4.28 4.45 -4.27
N ASP A 89 -4.13 3.24 -4.84
CA ASP A 89 -3.11 2.96 -5.86
C ASP A 89 -3.29 3.83 -7.10
N VAL A 90 -4.55 4.06 -7.52
CA VAL A 90 -4.85 4.97 -8.65
C VAL A 90 -4.37 6.38 -8.35
N PHE A 91 -4.56 6.86 -7.12
CA PHE A 91 -4.07 8.18 -6.69
C PHE A 91 -2.54 8.21 -6.68
N ALA A 92 -1.89 7.26 -6.02
CA ALA A 92 -0.43 7.18 -5.93
C ALA A 92 0.23 7.15 -7.32
N ARG A 93 -0.27 6.29 -8.21
CA ARG A 93 0.22 6.19 -9.59
C ARG A 93 -0.01 7.47 -10.38
N PHE A 94 -1.16 8.12 -10.18
CA PHE A 94 -1.47 9.37 -10.85
C PHE A 94 -0.47 10.45 -10.45
N GLU A 95 -0.19 10.60 -9.14
CA GLU A 95 0.79 11.55 -8.61
C GLU A 95 2.24 11.23 -9.06
N GLN A 96 2.60 9.95 -9.13
CA GLN A 96 3.94 9.51 -9.56
C GLN A 96 4.18 9.64 -11.06
N SER A 97 3.14 9.85 -11.87
CA SER A 97 3.27 10.08 -13.31
C SER A 97 3.81 11.48 -13.59
N SER A 98 5.10 11.70 -13.29
CA SER A 98 5.74 13.01 -13.38
C SER A 98 6.30 13.32 -14.78
N GLY A 99 6.42 14.61 -15.07
CA GLY A 99 7.03 15.15 -16.30
C GLY A 99 6.03 15.89 -17.19
N GLU A 100 6.52 16.65 -18.18
CA GLU A 100 5.65 17.54 -18.99
C GLU A 100 4.45 16.80 -19.61
N TRP A 101 4.60 15.51 -19.92
CA TRP A 101 3.60 14.66 -20.56
C TRP A 101 3.02 13.58 -19.64
N GLY A 102 3.26 13.67 -18.33
CA GLY A 102 2.68 12.82 -17.29
C GLY A 102 1.15 12.97 -17.22
N ALA A 103 0.46 11.92 -16.78
CA ALA A 103 -1.00 11.91 -16.72
C ALA A 103 -1.53 13.03 -15.80
N HIS A 104 -0.79 13.33 -14.72
CA HIS A 104 -1.10 14.39 -13.78
C HIS A 104 -0.99 15.78 -14.41
N GLU A 105 0.20 16.16 -14.88
CA GLU A 105 0.45 17.49 -15.43
C GLU A 105 -0.43 17.77 -16.64
N GLN A 106 -0.73 16.73 -17.42
CA GLN A 106 -1.60 16.86 -18.57
C GLN A 106 -3.07 17.08 -18.17
N LEU A 107 -3.52 16.54 -17.03
CA LEU A 107 -4.90 16.73 -16.56
C LEU A 107 -5.06 18.16 -16.05
N GLU A 108 -4.13 18.59 -15.19
CA GLU A 108 -4.06 19.95 -14.67
C GLU A 108 -3.98 20.98 -15.81
N ALA A 109 -3.08 20.76 -16.77
CA ALA A 109 -2.91 21.66 -17.92
C ALA A 109 -4.12 21.68 -18.88
N THR A 110 -4.91 20.60 -18.94
CA THR A 110 -6.12 20.54 -19.76
C THR A 110 -7.27 21.28 -19.08
N ASN A 111 -7.49 21.02 -17.79
CA ASN A 111 -8.54 21.65 -17.00
C ASN A 111 -8.29 21.48 -15.49
N GLU A 112 -7.75 22.52 -14.85
CA GLU A 112 -7.54 22.63 -13.39
C GLU A 112 -8.77 22.22 -12.57
N GLN A 113 -9.99 22.57 -13.02
CA GLN A 113 -11.21 22.16 -12.31
C GLN A 113 -11.44 20.64 -12.36
N ASN A 114 -11.18 20.00 -13.51
CA ASN A 114 -11.33 18.55 -13.61
C ASN A 114 -10.30 17.86 -12.72
N TYR A 115 -9.07 18.36 -12.65
CA TYR A 115 -8.03 17.88 -11.75
C TYR A 115 -8.45 17.98 -10.27
N GLU A 116 -8.80 19.17 -9.77
CA GLU A 116 -9.22 19.36 -8.37
C GLU A 116 -10.41 18.45 -7.99
N THR A 117 -11.38 18.29 -8.89
CA THR A 117 -12.53 17.40 -8.63
C THR A 117 -12.19 15.93 -8.78
N PHE A 118 -11.21 15.57 -9.60
CA PHE A 118 -10.73 14.19 -9.74
C PHE A 118 -10.09 13.72 -8.44
N GLU A 119 -9.15 14.49 -7.89
CA GLU A 119 -8.53 14.19 -6.59
C GLU A 119 -9.57 14.14 -5.47
N SER A 120 -10.48 15.11 -5.43
CA SER A 120 -11.54 15.12 -4.42
C SER A 120 -12.47 13.91 -4.51
N HIS A 121 -12.76 13.41 -5.71
CA HIS A 121 -13.56 12.20 -5.90
C HIS A 121 -12.78 10.94 -5.54
N LEU A 122 -11.48 10.86 -5.87
CA LEU A 122 -10.61 9.74 -5.47
C LEU A 122 -10.51 9.61 -3.94
N GLY A 123 -10.13 10.70 -3.25
CA GLY A 123 -10.04 10.71 -1.79
C GLY A 123 -11.37 10.36 -1.13
N GLY A 124 -12.47 10.95 -1.63
CA GLY A 124 -13.81 10.64 -1.13
C GLY A 124 -14.27 9.20 -1.40
N ALA A 125 -13.87 8.59 -2.53
CA ALA A 125 -14.17 7.20 -2.84
C ALA A 125 -13.42 6.25 -1.90
N ARG A 126 -12.12 6.48 -1.67
CA ARG A 126 -11.29 5.72 -0.72
C ARG A 126 -11.89 5.79 0.69
N GLU A 127 -12.19 6.99 1.18
CA GLU A 127 -12.82 7.18 2.49
C GLU A 127 -14.17 6.46 2.61
N ALA A 128 -15.02 6.55 1.58
CA ALA A 128 -16.34 5.91 1.59
C ALA A 128 -16.24 4.38 1.61
N TYR A 129 -15.36 3.80 0.79
CA TYR A 129 -15.12 2.36 0.79
C TYR A 129 -14.53 1.87 2.13
N ALA A 130 -13.56 2.59 2.70
CA ALA A 130 -12.99 2.28 4.01
C ALA A 130 -14.05 2.36 5.14
N ALA A 131 -15.03 3.27 5.01
CA ALA A 131 -16.15 3.39 5.93
C ALA A 131 -17.30 2.39 5.68
N GLY A 132 -17.16 1.47 4.71
CA GLY A 132 -18.18 0.48 4.36
C GLY A 132 -19.34 0.99 3.49
N ASP A 133 -19.23 2.20 2.93
CA ASP A 133 -20.26 2.82 2.07
C ASP A 133 -20.00 2.54 0.58
N ALA A 134 -20.39 1.35 0.14
CA ALA A 134 -20.20 0.86 -1.23
C ALA A 134 -20.86 1.74 -2.31
N GLU A 135 -22.08 2.23 -2.05
CA GLU A 135 -22.85 3.06 -2.99
C GLU A 135 -22.15 4.40 -3.20
N ARG A 136 -21.80 5.08 -2.10
CA ARG A 136 -21.13 6.38 -2.19
C ARG A 136 -19.72 6.26 -2.78
N GLY A 137 -18.96 5.23 -2.40
CA GLY A 137 -17.63 4.99 -2.96
C GLY A 137 -17.70 4.78 -4.48
N SER A 138 -18.63 3.96 -4.94
CA SER A 138 -18.81 3.68 -6.38
C SER A 138 -19.27 4.90 -7.17
N ASP A 139 -20.20 5.69 -6.62
CA ASP A 139 -20.63 6.96 -7.23
C ASP A 139 -19.44 7.92 -7.42
N LEU A 140 -18.53 7.99 -6.44
CA LEU A 140 -17.36 8.87 -6.49
C LEU A 140 -16.30 8.33 -7.45
N ALA A 141 -16.05 7.02 -7.49
CA ALA A 141 -15.15 6.40 -8.45
C ALA A 141 -15.59 6.63 -9.91
N VAL A 142 -16.91 6.49 -10.19
CA VAL A 142 -17.48 6.80 -11.52
C VAL A 142 -17.32 8.29 -11.86
N GLN A 143 -17.54 9.19 -10.89
CA GLN A 143 -17.33 10.63 -11.12
C GLN A 143 -15.86 10.99 -11.35
N ALA A 144 -14.91 10.28 -10.74
CA ALA A 144 -13.49 10.41 -11.04
C ALA A 144 -13.19 9.94 -12.47
N ALA A 145 -13.75 8.81 -12.91
CA ALA A 145 -13.61 8.32 -14.28
C ALA A 145 -14.23 9.30 -15.32
N ASP A 146 -15.32 9.97 -14.97
CA ASP A 146 -15.96 11.00 -15.80
C ASP A 146 -15.10 12.27 -15.94
N ASN A 147 -14.32 12.64 -14.92
CA ASN A 147 -13.37 13.76 -15.01
C ASN A 147 -12.28 13.49 -16.05
N LEU A 148 -11.74 12.26 -16.06
CA LEU A 148 -10.76 11.83 -17.06
C LEU A 148 -11.39 11.77 -18.46
N LEU A 149 -12.63 11.30 -18.59
CA LEU A 149 -13.36 11.33 -19.86
C LEU A 149 -13.57 12.76 -20.38
N ALA A 150 -13.92 13.70 -19.49
CA ALA A 150 -14.06 15.10 -19.84
C ALA A 150 -12.73 15.70 -20.32
N ALA A 151 -11.60 15.29 -19.73
CA ALA A 151 -10.27 15.69 -20.17
C ALA A 151 -9.93 15.11 -21.56
N GLN A 152 -10.19 13.83 -21.81
CA GLN A 152 -10.04 13.20 -23.14
C GLN A 152 -10.81 13.98 -24.21
N ARG A 153 -12.09 14.29 -23.97
CA ARG A 153 -12.94 15.08 -24.89
C ARG A 153 -12.44 16.51 -25.13
N GLY A 154 -11.69 17.08 -24.19
CA GLY A 154 -11.08 18.40 -24.31
C GLY A 154 -9.77 18.41 -25.10
N ARG A 155 -9.11 17.25 -25.25
CA ARG A 155 -7.72 17.16 -25.71
C ARG A 155 -7.53 16.46 -27.05
N VAL A 156 -8.31 15.42 -27.34
CA VAL A 156 -8.16 14.61 -28.56
C VAL A 156 -9.41 14.66 -29.44
N ASP A 157 -9.28 14.22 -30.70
CA ASP A 157 -10.39 14.16 -31.64
C ASP A 157 -11.48 13.18 -31.18
N ALA A 158 -12.74 13.43 -31.55
CA ALA A 158 -13.88 12.59 -31.15
C ALA A 158 -13.70 11.11 -31.52
N ALA A 159 -13.11 10.80 -32.68
CA ALA A 159 -12.83 9.42 -33.08
C ALA A 159 -11.83 8.70 -32.15
N VAL A 160 -10.90 9.43 -31.52
CA VAL A 160 -10.00 8.88 -30.50
C VAL A 160 -10.79 8.55 -29.24
N VAL A 161 -11.66 9.46 -28.78
CA VAL A 161 -12.54 9.24 -27.62
C VAL A 161 -13.46 8.05 -27.86
N ASP A 162 -14.08 7.96 -29.04
CA ASP A 162 -14.99 6.86 -29.41
C ASP A 162 -14.28 5.50 -29.36
N ALA A 163 -13.04 5.41 -29.87
CA ALA A 163 -12.24 4.19 -29.82
C ALA A 163 -11.86 3.80 -28.38
N LEU A 164 -11.47 4.77 -27.55
CA LEU A 164 -11.11 4.54 -26.15
C LEU A 164 -12.32 4.17 -25.27
N GLU A 165 -13.48 4.82 -25.47
CA GLU A 165 -14.73 4.45 -24.77
C GLU A 165 -15.17 3.02 -25.12
N VAL A 166 -15.05 2.59 -26.38
CA VAL A 166 -15.33 1.20 -26.76
C VAL A 166 -14.40 0.21 -26.06
N LEU A 167 -13.10 0.52 -26.00
CA LEU A 167 -12.12 -0.31 -25.28
C LEU A 167 -12.36 -0.34 -23.77
N LEU A 168 -12.86 0.74 -23.17
CA LEU A 168 -13.23 0.77 -21.74
C LEU A 168 -14.31 -0.27 -21.44
N PHE A 169 -15.32 -0.43 -22.29
CA PHE A 169 -16.32 -1.49 -22.12
C PHE A 169 -15.73 -2.89 -22.33
N GLY A 170 -14.68 -3.02 -23.14
CA GLY A 170 -13.86 -4.22 -23.22
C GLY A 170 -13.18 -4.52 -21.89
N ALA A 171 -12.54 -3.52 -21.27
CA ALA A 171 -11.92 -3.64 -19.95
C ALA A 171 -12.95 -4.05 -18.90
N ARG A 172 -14.08 -3.33 -18.81
CA ARG A 172 -15.17 -3.64 -17.87
C ARG A 172 -15.74 -5.06 -18.02
N ALA A 173 -15.77 -5.61 -19.23
CA ALA A 173 -16.14 -7.00 -19.43
C ALA A 173 -15.08 -7.97 -18.85
N ARG A 174 -13.79 -7.61 -18.88
CA ARG A 174 -12.69 -8.36 -18.26
C ARG A 174 -12.75 -8.34 -16.73
N ASP A 175 -13.30 -7.29 -16.10
CA ASP A 175 -13.54 -7.21 -14.65
C ASP A 175 -14.49 -8.33 -14.19
N ALA A 176 -15.49 -8.70 -15.00
CA ALA A 176 -16.33 -9.87 -14.71
C ALA A 176 -15.49 -11.17 -14.70
N GLY A 177 -14.52 -11.28 -15.60
CA GLY A 177 -13.53 -12.36 -15.57
C GLY A 177 -12.60 -12.31 -14.36
N LEU A 178 -12.30 -11.13 -13.81
CA LEU A 178 -11.53 -10.95 -12.57
C LEU A 178 -12.29 -11.50 -11.39
N LEU A 179 -13.53 -11.04 -11.18
CA LEU A 179 -14.40 -11.52 -10.11
C LEU A 179 -14.63 -13.03 -10.20
N ALA A 180 -14.88 -13.55 -11.41
CA ALA A 180 -15.03 -14.99 -11.63
C ALA A 180 -13.77 -15.78 -11.23
N ALA A 181 -12.58 -15.28 -11.55
CA ALA A 181 -11.32 -15.91 -11.15
C ALA A 181 -11.09 -15.86 -9.63
N ALA A 182 -11.56 -14.80 -8.97
CA ALA A 182 -11.59 -14.69 -7.50
C ALA A 182 -12.67 -15.57 -6.83
N GLY A 183 -13.41 -16.37 -7.59
CA GLY A 183 -14.48 -17.24 -7.08
C GLY A 183 -15.85 -16.57 -6.94
N GLU A 184 -15.96 -15.28 -7.27
CA GLU A 184 -17.17 -14.46 -7.15
C GLU A 184 -18.07 -14.61 -8.39
N VAL A 185 -18.48 -15.84 -8.69
CA VAL A 185 -19.20 -16.18 -9.94
C VAL A 185 -20.54 -15.43 -10.06
N ASP A 186 -21.30 -15.31 -8.98
CA ASP A 186 -22.60 -14.63 -9.00
C ASP A 186 -22.41 -13.11 -9.20
N ALA A 187 -21.49 -12.49 -8.46
CA ALA A 187 -21.18 -11.07 -8.62
C ALA A 187 -20.60 -10.76 -10.01
N ALA A 188 -19.80 -11.67 -10.56
CA ALA A 188 -19.28 -11.55 -11.92
C ALA A 188 -20.39 -11.56 -12.99
N ALA A 189 -21.37 -12.45 -12.86
CA ALA A 189 -22.51 -12.51 -13.77
C ALA A 189 -23.41 -11.25 -13.65
N GLU A 190 -23.62 -10.76 -12.43
CA GLU A 190 -24.35 -9.50 -12.19
C GLU A 190 -23.60 -8.29 -12.77
N LEU A 191 -22.27 -8.25 -12.63
CA LEU A 191 -21.43 -7.22 -13.23
C LEU A 191 -21.51 -7.26 -14.76
N ALA A 192 -21.43 -8.44 -15.38
CA ALA A 192 -21.59 -8.56 -16.83
C ALA A 192 -22.94 -8.01 -17.31
N ASN A 193 -24.03 -8.27 -16.58
CA ASN A 193 -25.34 -7.67 -16.90
C ASN A 193 -25.32 -6.14 -16.75
N ALA A 194 -24.70 -5.61 -15.70
CA ALA A 194 -24.58 -4.17 -15.50
C ALA A 194 -23.73 -3.50 -16.61
N VAL A 195 -22.66 -4.15 -17.05
CA VAL A 195 -21.83 -3.68 -18.18
C VAL A 195 -22.65 -3.61 -19.47
N TYR A 196 -23.52 -4.60 -19.74
CA TYR A 196 -24.42 -4.56 -20.89
C TYR A 196 -25.42 -3.39 -20.79
N GLU A 197 -26.08 -3.23 -19.64
CA GLU A 197 -27.04 -2.13 -19.43
C GLU A 197 -26.40 -0.75 -19.59
N ASP A 198 -25.22 -0.55 -19.02
CA ASP A 198 -24.45 0.69 -19.16
C ASP A 198 -24.01 0.93 -20.60
N PHE A 199 -23.63 -0.12 -21.33
CA PHE A 199 -23.21 -0.02 -22.72
C PHE A 199 -24.36 0.45 -23.62
N GLU A 200 -25.55 -0.13 -23.44
CA GLU A 200 -26.75 0.22 -24.22
C GLU A 200 -27.09 1.72 -24.14
N ASP A 201 -26.86 2.33 -22.98
CA ASP A 201 -27.12 3.75 -22.73
C ASP A 201 -25.92 4.67 -23.07
N ALA A 202 -24.74 4.10 -23.34
CA ALA A 202 -23.51 4.85 -23.61
C ALA A 202 -23.34 5.24 -25.10
N PRO A 203 -22.62 6.35 -25.40
CA PRO A 203 -22.25 6.69 -26.78
C PRO A 203 -21.47 5.57 -27.50
N ALA A 204 -20.67 4.81 -26.74
CA ALA A 204 -19.90 3.67 -27.21
C ALA A 204 -20.73 2.62 -27.98
N HIS A 205 -22.00 2.41 -27.64
CA HIS A 205 -22.91 1.55 -28.40
C HIS A 205 -23.00 2.01 -29.85
N SER A 206 -23.36 3.27 -30.07
CA SER A 206 -23.51 3.81 -31.42
C SER A 206 -22.19 3.83 -32.20
N SER A 207 -21.06 4.03 -31.50
CA SER A 207 -19.72 3.98 -32.09
C SER A 207 -19.37 2.57 -32.56
N LEU A 208 -19.58 1.56 -31.71
CA LEU A 208 -19.29 0.16 -32.02
C LEU A 208 -20.20 -0.38 -33.13
N GLU A 209 -21.51 -0.11 -33.08
CA GLU A 209 -22.45 -0.50 -34.14
C GLU A 209 -22.07 0.14 -35.49
N SER A 210 -21.64 1.41 -35.47
CA SER A 210 -21.20 2.13 -36.67
C SER A 210 -19.89 1.60 -37.24
N ALA A 211 -18.98 1.12 -36.38
CA ALA A 211 -17.73 0.49 -36.77
C ALA A 211 -18.00 -0.84 -37.48
N SER A 212 -18.78 -1.73 -36.85
CA SER A 212 -19.20 -3.00 -37.43
C SER A 212 -20.37 -3.63 -36.67
N GLY A 213 -21.49 -3.85 -37.37
CA GLY A 213 -22.63 -4.59 -36.80
C GLY A 213 -22.29 -6.03 -36.41
N GLU A 214 -21.32 -6.68 -37.06
CA GLU A 214 -20.88 -8.04 -36.70
C GLU A 214 -20.08 -8.04 -35.38
N LEU A 215 -19.26 -7.01 -35.16
CA LEU A 215 -18.52 -6.86 -33.90
C LEU A 215 -19.46 -6.47 -32.76
N TYR A 216 -20.48 -5.66 -33.03
CA TYR A 216 -21.56 -5.37 -32.08
C TYR A 216 -22.30 -6.64 -31.65
N GLU A 217 -22.76 -7.44 -32.61
CA GLU A 217 -23.45 -8.71 -32.29
C GLU A 217 -22.52 -9.67 -31.52
N THR A 218 -21.21 -9.63 -31.77
CA THR A 218 -20.22 -10.44 -31.04
C THR A 218 -20.03 -9.94 -29.61
N PHE A 219 -19.89 -8.64 -29.40
CA PHE A 219 -19.78 -8.03 -28.07
C PHE A 219 -21.05 -8.29 -27.24
N GLU A 220 -22.23 -7.99 -27.78
CA GLU A 220 -23.52 -8.20 -27.13
C GLU A 220 -23.70 -9.66 -26.69
N ALA A 221 -23.52 -10.61 -27.62
CA ALA A 221 -23.68 -12.03 -27.31
C ALA A 221 -22.65 -12.54 -26.29
N ALA A 222 -21.44 -11.97 -26.27
CA ALA A 222 -20.40 -12.32 -25.32
C ALA A 222 -20.74 -11.79 -23.91
N VAL A 223 -21.14 -10.53 -23.77
CA VAL A 223 -21.52 -9.98 -22.45
C VAL A 223 -22.78 -10.65 -21.90
N GLU A 224 -23.81 -10.87 -22.73
CA GLU A 224 -24.98 -11.68 -22.32
C GLU A 224 -24.56 -13.11 -21.93
N GLY A 225 -23.63 -13.71 -22.69
CA GLY A 225 -23.10 -15.03 -22.39
C GLY A 225 -22.35 -15.13 -21.07
N ALA A 226 -21.69 -14.05 -20.63
CA ALA A 226 -21.09 -13.95 -19.30
C ALA A 226 -22.16 -13.77 -18.20
N ALA A 227 -23.17 -12.93 -18.44
CA ALA A 227 -24.27 -12.68 -17.51
C ALA A 227 -25.15 -13.93 -17.27
N ASP A 228 -25.33 -14.77 -18.28
CA ASP A 228 -26.11 -16.02 -18.20
C ASP A 228 -25.29 -17.21 -17.68
N ALA A 229 -23.97 -17.06 -17.52
CA ALA A 229 -23.09 -18.14 -17.09
C ALA A 229 -23.20 -18.41 -15.57
N GLY A 230 -22.97 -19.67 -15.18
CA GLY A 230 -22.95 -20.09 -13.78
C GLY A 230 -21.62 -20.70 -13.36
N ASP A 231 -20.56 -20.44 -14.13
CA ASP A 231 -19.21 -20.94 -13.89
C ASP A 231 -18.15 -19.95 -14.38
N ALA A 232 -17.02 -19.92 -13.67
CA ALA A 232 -15.96 -18.95 -13.91
C ALA A 232 -15.28 -19.10 -15.29
N GLU A 233 -15.16 -20.33 -15.80
CA GLU A 233 -14.52 -20.63 -17.10
C GLU A 233 -15.30 -19.98 -18.25
N THR A 234 -16.63 -20.12 -18.24
CA THR A 234 -17.50 -19.54 -19.26
C THR A 234 -17.51 -18.01 -19.17
N ILE A 235 -17.58 -17.44 -17.95
CA ILE A 235 -17.52 -15.98 -17.76
C ILE A 235 -16.21 -15.43 -18.33
N ALA A 236 -15.06 -16.02 -17.97
CA ALA A 236 -13.75 -15.55 -18.43
C ALA A 236 -13.59 -15.64 -19.97
N ALA A 237 -14.09 -16.71 -20.59
CA ALA A 237 -14.04 -16.89 -22.04
C ALA A 237 -14.93 -15.87 -22.78
N SER A 238 -16.14 -15.65 -22.27
CA SER A 238 -17.09 -14.66 -22.79
C SER A 238 -16.55 -13.24 -22.64
N ALA A 239 -16.05 -12.88 -21.45
CA ALA A 239 -15.37 -11.61 -21.19
C ALA A 239 -14.21 -11.34 -22.15
N ARG A 240 -13.37 -12.34 -22.44
CA ARG A 240 -12.29 -12.23 -23.43
C ARG A 240 -12.83 -11.96 -24.83
N THR A 241 -13.87 -12.68 -25.23
CA THR A 241 -14.52 -12.52 -26.54
C THR A 241 -15.10 -11.11 -26.72
N ALA A 242 -15.72 -10.56 -25.66
CA ALA A 242 -16.22 -9.19 -25.65
C ALA A 242 -15.07 -8.18 -25.84
N ALA A 243 -13.98 -8.31 -25.09
CA ALA A 243 -12.81 -7.45 -25.22
C ALA A 243 -12.14 -7.54 -26.60
N ASP A 244 -12.01 -8.74 -27.18
CA ASP A 244 -11.45 -8.91 -28.52
C ASP A 244 -12.29 -8.18 -29.58
N ALA A 245 -13.62 -8.18 -29.44
CA ALA A 245 -14.52 -7.46 -30.34
C ALA A 245 -14.36 -5.93 -30.23
N THR A 246 -14.12 -5.39 -29.03
CA THR A 246 -13.87 -3.94 -28.85
C THR A 246 -12.51 -3.53 -29.39
N VAL A 247 -11.49 -4.40 -29.28
CA VAL A 247 -10.18 -4.19 -29.92
C VAL A 247 -10.34 -4.09 -31.43
N ASP A 248 -10.98 -5.06 -32.09
CA ASP A 248 -11.19 -5.01 -33.54
C ASP A 248 -12.01 -3.79 -33.96
N ALA A 249 -13.04 -3.40 -33.18
CA ALA A 249 -13.85 -2.22 -33.46
C ALA A 249 -13.02 -0.92 -33.36
N SER A 250 -12.08 -0.83 -32.42
CA SER A 250 -11.21 0.34 -32.27
C SER A 250 -10.35 0.60 -33.52
N TYR A 251 -9.88 -0.46 -34.20
CA TYR A 251 -9.11 -0.36 -35.45
C TYR A 251 -9.96 0.06 -36.66
N GLU A 252 -11.28 -0.06 -36.60
CA GLU A 252 -12.20 0.46 -37.62
C GLU A 252 -12.59 1.92 -37.34
N LEU A 253 -12.56 2.35 -36.08
CA LEU A 253 -12.94 3.70 -35.64
C LEU A 253 -11.83 4.73 -35.80
N ALA A 254 -10.58 4.34 -35.57
CA ALA A 254 -9.45 5.26 -35.47
C ALA A 254 -8.22 4.77 -36.26
N PRO A 255 -7.26 5.66 -36.57
CA PRO A 255 -5.98 5.26 -37.17
C PRO A 255 -5.28 4.17 -36.34
N GLU A 256 -4.48 3.34 -37.01
CA GLU A 256 -3.79 2.18 -36.42
C GLU A 256 -2.97 2.55 -35.16
N ALA A 257 -2.30 3.71 -35.17
CA ALA A 257 -1.54 4.20 -34.02
C ALA A 257 -2.44 4.54 -32.81
N VAL A 258 -3.64 5.06 -33.03
CA VAL A 258 -4.61 5.37 -31.96
C VAL A 258 -5.17 4.08 -31.38
N ALA A 259 -5.64 3.17 -32.24
CA ALA A 259 -6.15 1.87 -31.81
C ALA A 259 -5.06 1.04 -31.11
N GLY A 260 -3.81 1.14 -31.56
CA GLY A 260 -2.66 0.52 -30.92
C GLY A 260 -2.40 1.06 -29.51
N ALA A 261 -2.34 2.38 -29.33
CA ALA A 261 -2.20 2.97 -27.99
C ALA A 261 -3.35 2.58 -27.05
N GLY A 262 -4.60 2.58 -27.54
CA GLY A 262 -5.75 2.11 -26.77
C GLY A 262 -5.69 0.61 -26.44
N HIS A 263 -5.22 -0.24 -27.36
CA HIS A 263 -5.08 -1.68 -27.11
C HIS A 263 -4.02 -1.96 -26.04
N LEU A 264 -2.91 -1.21 -26.01
CA LEU A 264 -1.93 -1.27 -24.92
C LEU A 264 -2.54 -0.83 -23.59
N ALA A 265 -3.37 0.22 -23.56
CA ALA A 265 -4.10 0.63 -22.35
C ALA A 265 -5.07 -0.46 -21.84
N LEU A 266 -5.73 -1.20 -22.74
CA LEU A 266 -6.53 -2.37 -22.35
C LEU A 266 -5.67 -3.50 -21.75
N MET A 267 -4.48 -3.76 -22.31
CA MET A 267 -3.54 -4.73 -21.74
C MET A 267 -3.04 -4.29 -20.36
N GLN A 268 -2.84 -2.99 -20.15
CA GLN A 268 -2.48 -2.41 -18.86
C GLN A 268 -3.58 -2.63 -17.82
N ALA A 269 -4.85 -2.36 -18.19
CA ALA A 269 -6.01 -2.62 -17.34
C ALA A 269 -6.11 -4.09 -16.92
N VAL A 270 -5.90 -5.02 -17.86
CA VAL A 270 -5.85 -6.47 -17.54
C VAL A 270 -4.66 -6.83 -16.63
N GLY A 271 -3.57 -6.05 -16.67
CA GLY A 271 -2.46 -6.15 -15.73
C GLY A 271 -2.85 -5.72 -14.32
N PHE A 272 -3.55 -4.60 -14.19
CA PHE A 272 -4.09 -4.15 -12.91
C PHE A 272 -5.08 -5.15 -12.32
N ASP A 273 -5.91 -5.79 -13.15
CA ASP A 273 -6.74 -6.92 -12.69
C ASP A 273 -5.91 -8.07 -12.12
N ALA A 274 -4.76 -8.38 -12.73
CA ALA A 274 -3.88 -9.48 -12.30
C ALA A 274 -3.24 -9.17 -10.94
N GLU A 275 -2.83 -7.91 -10.73
CA GLU A 275 -2.36 -7.38 -9.44
C GLU A 275 -3.41 -7.55 -8.35
N VAL A 276 -4.65 -7.11 -8.63
CA VAL A 276 -5.79 -7.27 -7.71
C VAL A 276 -6.03 -8.75 -7.43
N LEU A 277 -6.06 -9.60 -8.45
CA LEU A 277 -6.31 -11.03 -8.30
C LEU A 277 -5.25 -11.70 -7.42
N ALA A 278 -3.97 -11.38 -7.62
CA ALA A 278 -2.89 -11.89 -6.78
C ALA A 278 -3.03 -11.43 -5.32
N GLY A 279 -3.44 -10.18 -5.10
CA GLY A 279 -3.70 -9.62 -3.76
C GLY A 279 -4.97 -10.12 -3.07
N LEU A 280 -5.87 -10.84 -3.76
CA LEU A 280 -7.10 -11.40 -3.17
C LEU A 280 -6.89 -12.75 -2.45
N GLY A 281 -5.67 -13.30 -2.45
CA GLY A 281 -5.38 -14.68 -2.05
C GLY A 281 -5.35 -14.96 -0.54
N GLY A 282 -5.45 -13.96 0.33
CA GLY A 282 -5.31 -14.12 1.77
C GLY A 282 -5.18 -12.75 2.43
N PRO A 283 -5.00 -12.67 3.77
CA PRO A 283 -4.53 -11.42 4.36
C PRO A 283 -3.24 -10.99 3.63
N GLY A 284 -3.14 -9.71 3.27
CA GLY A 284 -1.94 -9.12 2.69
C GLY A 284 -0.92 -8.77 3.77
N ASP A 285 0.25 -8.25 3.37
CA ASP A 285 1.30 -7.83 4.29
C ASP A 285 0.80 -6.77 5.30
N GLU A 286 -0.24 -6.00 4.95
CA GLU A 286 -0.92 -5.05 5.83
C GLU A 286 -1.46 -5.72 7.10
N PHE A 287 -1.94 -6.97 6.99
CA PHE A 287 -2.38 -7.72 8.16
C PHE A 287 -1.21 -8.16 9.03
N ALA A 288 -0.08 -8.55 8.42
CA ALA A 288 1.13 -8.88 9.17
C ALA A 288 1.73 -7.63 9.85
N HIS A 289 1.67 -6.46 9.19
CA HIS A 289 2.00 -5.17 9.79
C HIS A 289 1.10 -4.89 11.00
N ALA A 290 -0.21 -4.98 10.83
CA ALA A 290 -1.19 -4.75 11.89
C ALA A 290 -1.03 -5.74 13.07
N ALA A 291 -0.73 -7.02 12.81
CA ALA A 291 -0.41 -8.01 13.84
C ALA A 291 0.87 -7.65 14.62
N ALA A 292 1.90 -7.13 13.93
CA ALA A 292 3.11 -6.62 14.57
C ALA A 292 2.80 -5.38 15.44
N LEU A 293 1.93 -4.46 14.99
CA LEU A 293 1.45 -3.33 15.79
C LEU A 293 0.74 -3.80 17.06
N SER A 294 -0.11 -4.83 16.99
CA SER A 294 -0.74 -5.44 18.17
C SER A 294 0.28 -6.01 19.16
N LEU A 295 1.39 -6.59 18.70
CA LEU A 295 2.49 -7.02 19.57
C LEU A 295 3.17 -5.81 20.25
N TYR A 296 3.38 -4.70 19.54
CA TYR A 296 3.95 -3.48 20.16
C TYR A 296 3.03 -2.88 21.21
N ARG A 297 1.70 -2.86 20.98
CA ARG A 297 0.70 -2.47 21.98
C ARG A 297 0.85 -3.29 23.26
N ALA A 298 0.92 -4.62 23.13
CA ALA A 298 1.10 -5.51 24.27
C ALA A 298 2.43 -5.29 25.00
N ARG A 299 3.53 -5.08 24.27
CA ARG A 299 4.86 -4.81 24.85
C ARG A 299 4.95 -3.45 25.54
N ALA A 300 4.30 -2.41 25.03
CA ALA A 300 4.25 -1.11 25.70
C ALA A 300 3.48 -1.21 27.03
N ALA A 301 2.40 -1.99 27.05
CA ALA A 301 1.56 -2.19 28.22
C ALA A 301 2.26 -2.95 29.39
N ASP A 302 3.46 -3.50 29.14
CA ASP A 302 4.34 -4.11 30.14
C ASP A 302 5.22 -3.10 30.91
N VAL A 303 5.38 -1.88 30.39
CA VAL A 303 6.27 -0.88 31.02
C VAL A 303 5.72 -0.41 32.36
N PRO A 304 4.43 0.00 32.50
CA PRO A 304 3.89 0.45 33.79
C PRO A 304 4.00 -0.62 34.88
N ARG A 305 3.92 -1.91 34.52
CA ARG A 305 4.05 -2.98 35.51
C ARG A 305 5.45 -3.15 36.07
N LEU A 306 6.47 -2.90 35.26
CA LEU A 306 7.87 -2.94 35.68
C LEU A 306 8.18 -1.71 36.53
N VAL A 307 7.68 -0.53 36.16
CA VAL A 307 7.77 0.69 36.99
C VAL A 307 7.15 0.45 38.37
N ALA A 308 5.94 -0.11 38.42
CA ALA A 308 5.25 -0.41 39.67
C ALA A 308 5.98 -1.47 40.53
N ALA A 309 6.72 -2.39 39.90
CA ALA A 309 7.56 -3.38 40.58
C ALA A 309 8.87 -2.78 41.13
N GLY A 310 9.18 -1.51 40.82
CA GLY A 310 10.41 -0.84 41.21
C GLY A 310 11.59 -1.10 40.26
N GLU A 311 11.33 -1.63 39.07
CA GLU A 311 12.31 -1.97 38.03
C GLU A 311 12.40 -0.84 36.98
N ALA A 312 12.50 0.42 37.43
CA ALA A 312 12.46 1.62 36.57
C ALA A 312 13.49 1.59 35.42
N ASP A 313 14.76 1.30 35.72
CA ASP A 313 15.83 1.24 34.71
C ASP A 313 15.54 0.16 33.64
N PHE A 314 15.00 -0.97 34.06
CA PHE A 314 14.62 -2.04 33.14
C PHE A 314 13.35 -1.70 32.35
N ALA A 315 12.38 -1.04 32.98
CA ALA A 315 11.17 -0.54 32.32
C ALA A 315 11.52 0.46 31.20
N ALA A 316 12.47 1.37 31.45
CA ALA A 316 12.97 2.30 30.44
C ALA A 316 13.67 1.55 29.30
N THR A 317 14.48 0.54 29.62
CA THR A 317 15.08 -0.34 28.61
C THR A 317 14.02 -1.01 27.74
N VAL A 318 12.92 -1.49 28.34
CA VAL A 318 11.82 -2.12 27.60
C VAL A 318 11.14 -1.12 26.66
N ALA A 319 10.85 0.10 27.12
CA ALA A 319 10.26 1.15 26.29
C ALA A 319 11.18 1.51 25.10
N SER A 320 12.47 1.74 25.34
CA SER A 320 13.44 2.04 24.29
C SER A 320 13.64 0.89 23.30
N ASP A 321 13.61 -0.36 23.76
CA ASP A 321 13.72 -1.55 22.90
C ASP A 321 12.42 -1.84 22.11
N VAL A 322 11.27 -1.29 22.52
CA VAL A 322 10.06 -1.30 21.68
C VAL A 322 10.26 -0.35 20.51
N PHE A 323 10.68 0.89 20.79
CA PHE A 323 10.97 1.90 19.78
C PHE A 323 12.03 1.41 18.78
N ALA A 324 13.21 1.02 19.26
CA ALA A 324 14.31 0.58 18.41
C ALA A 324 13.99 -0.66 17.55
N HIS A 325 13.08 -1.53 18.00
CA HIS A 325 12.64 -2.65 17.20
C HIS A 325 11.63 -2.22 16.12
N PHE A 326 10.75 -1.27 16.44
CA PHE A 326 9.80 -0.71 15.48
C PHE A 326 10.52 0.04 14.36
N GLU A 327 11.53 0.85 14.67
CA GLU A 327 12.35 1.57 13.67
C GLU A 327 12.98 0.67 12.60
N GLY A 328 13.26 -0.60 12.93
CA GLY A 328 13.80 -1.57 11.99
C GLY A 328 12.78 -2.54 11.40
N ALA A 329 11.49 -2.37 11.72
CA ALA A 329 10.44 -3.31 11.33
C ALA A 329 9.74 -2.88 10.05
N ARG A 330 9.34 -3.86 9.23
CA ARG A 330 8.52 -3.65 8.02
C ARG A 330 7.20 -2.91 8.30
N ALA A 331 6.71 -2.93 9.53
CA ALA A 331 5.49 -2.23 9.94
C ALA A 331 5.68 -0.72 10.17
N HIS A 332 6.92 -0.21 10.14
CA HIS A 332 7.20 1.23 10.30
C HIS A 332 6.65 2.03 9.13
N GLU A 333 7.22 1.81 7.94
CA GLU A 333 6.83 2.50 6.71
C GLU A 333 5.33 2.30 6.44
N ALA A 334 4.83 1.08 6.67
CA ALA A 334 3.42 0.78 6.50
C ALA A 334 2.50 1.57 7.45
N LEU A 335 2.89 1.80 8.71
CA LEU A 335 2.11 2.63 9.64
C LEU A 335 2.13 4.09 9.20
N GLU A 336 3.31 4.61 8.87
CA GLU A 336 3.47 5.99 8.46
C GLU A 336 2.68 6.32 7.19
N GLU A 337 2.70 5.42 6.19
CA GLU A 337 1.94 5.56 4.96
C GLU A 337 0.43 5.41 5.17
N ALA A 338 0.01 4.49 6.04
CA ALA A 338 -1.40 4.25 6.31
C ALA A 338 -2.04 5.38 7.12
N ASP A 339 -1.34 5.88 8.15
CA ASP A 339 -1.80 6.95 9.03
C ASP A 339 -0.60 7.67 9.71
N HIS A 340 -0.15 8.75 9.09
CA HIS A 340 0.97 9.56 9.58
C HIS A 340 0.71 10.19 10.96
N ASP A 341 -0.53 10.60 11.26
CA ASP A 341 -0.87 11.16 12.58
C ASP A 341 -0.75 10.07 13.67
N ALA A 342 -1.18 8.84 13.36
CA ALA A 342 -1.00 7.69 14.23
C ALA A 342 0.48 7.35 14.44
N TYR A 343 1.31 7.43 13.40
CA TYR A 343 2.76 7.26 13.53
C TYR A 343 3.39 8.28 14.49
N GLU A 344 3.19 9.58 14.27
CA GLU A 344 3.75 10.64 15.12
C GLU A 344 3.24 10.52 16.57
N GLY A 345 1.95 10.21 16.74
CA GLY A 345 1.36 10.01 18.05
C GLY A 345 1.92 8.80 18.80
N PHE A 346 2.21 7.71 18.07
CA PHE A 346 2.86 6.53 18.63
C PHE A 346 4.30 6.82 19.06
N GLU A 347 5.09 7.49 18.22
CA GLU A 347 6.47 7.89 18.54
C GLU A 347 6.51 8.78 19.80
N GLY A 348 5.71 9.84 19.82
CA GLY A 348 5.62 10.74 20.97
C GLY A 348 5.11 10.03 22.25
N GLY A 349 4.24 9.04 22.09
CA GLY A 349 3.81 8.15 23.17
C GLY A 349 4.96 7.32 23.74
N LEU A 350 5.83 6.76 22.90
CA LEU A 350 7.00 5.98 23.32
C LEU A 350 8.09 6.83 23.97
N GLU A 351 8.32 8.05 23.48
CA GLU A 351 9.21 9.02 24.12
C GLU A 351 8.72 9.31 25.54
N SER A 352 7.43 9.67 25.68
CA SER A 352 6.78 9.92 26.97
C SER A 352 6.84 8.71 27.90
N LEU A 353 6.69 7.50 27.35
CA LEU A 353 6.75 6.25 28.11
C LEU A 353 8.15 5.99 28.64
N THR A 354 9.18 6.27 27.83
CA THR A 354 10.59 6.16 28.23
C THR A 354 10.90 7.13 29.36
N GLU A 355 10.53 8.40 29.22
CA GLU A 355 10.73 9.41 30.27
C GLU A 355 10.01 9.05 31.59
N ALA A 356 8.77 8.57 31.48
CA ALA A 356 7.99 8.13 32.64
C ALA A 356 8.64 6.93 33.33
N ALA A 357 9.17 5.98 32.56
CA ALA A 357 9.87 4.82 33.10
C ALA A 357 11.18 5.19 33.80
N GLU A 358 12.01 6.06 33.21
CA GLU A 358 13.27 6.55 33.80
C GLU A 358 13.03 7.30 35.12
N SER A 359 11.96 8.09 35.17
CA SER A 359 11.57 8.83 36.37
C SER A 359 10.89 7.97 37.43
N GLY A 360 10.50 6.74 37.08
CA GLY A 360 9.71 5.84 37.93
C GLY A 360 8.30 6.35 38.20
N ASP A 361 7.76 7.22 37.34
CA ASP A 361 6.43 7.79 37.48
C ASP A 361 5.39 6.86 36.83
N GLY A 362 4.83 5.98 37.67
CA GLY A 362 3.83 5.02 37.20
C GLY A 362 2.55 5.68 36.65
N ALA A 363 2.16 6.87 37.10
CA ALA A 363 0.96 7.53 36.57
C ALA A 363 1.21 8.10 35.17
N ALA A 364 2.38 8.70 34.96
CA ALA A 364 2.81 9.15 33.64
C ALA A 364 3.01 7.97 32.68
N ALA A 365 3.50 6.82 33.17
CA ALA A 365 3.69 5.63 32.34
C ALA A 365 2.35 5.07 31.85
N GLU A 366 1.31 5.04 32.68
CA GLU A 366 -0.05 4.62 32.27
C GLU A 366 -0.65 5.59 31.23
N GLU A 367 -0.44 6.90 31.39
CA GLU A 367 -0.87 7.92 30.41
C GLU A 367 -0.16 7.75 29.06
N ALA A 368 1.15 7.54 29.08
CA ALA A 368 1.93 7.33 27.87
C ALA A 368 1.56 6.02 27.15
N VAL A 369 1.29 4.93 27.88
CA VAL A 369 0.78 3.68 27.28
C VAL A 369 -0.59 3.90 26.63
N ALA A 370 -1.48 4.70 27.23
CA ALA A 370 -2.77 5.01 26.61
C ALA A 370 -2.60 5.74 25.27
N THR A 371 -1.65 6.68 25.19
CA THR A 371 -1.29 7.35 23.92
C THR A 371 -0.72 6.37 22.91
N VAL A 372 0.20 5.48 23.31
CA VAL A 372 0.74 4.44 22.41
C VAL A 372 -0.39 3.55 21.88
N ASP A 373 -1.28 3.10 22.75
CA ASP A 373 -2.38 2.19 22.40
C ASP A 373 -3.42 2.82 21.45
N GLU A 374 -3.84 4.07 21.73
CA GLU A 374 -4.78 4.82 20.90
C GLU A 374 -4.26 4.96 19.46
N ASN A 375 -2.98 5.34 19.31
CA ASN A 375 -2.38 5.58 18.00
C ASN A 375 -2.10 4.27 17.25
N LEU A 376 -1.57 3.24 17.92
CA LEU A 376 -1.37 1.95 17.25
C LEU A 376 -2.70 1.29 16.84
N LEU A 377 -3.77 1.48 17.61
CA LEU A 377 -5.11 1.02 17.21
C LEU A 377 -5.65 1.79 16.00
N ALA A 378 -5.43 3.10 15.92
CA ALA A 378 -5.76 3.89 14.74
C ALA A 378 -5.01 3.37 13.50
N GLY A 379 -3.71 3.13 13.63
CA GLY A 379 -2.87 2.53 12.59
C GLY A 379 -3.33 1.14 12.15
N ILE A 380 -3.67 0.25 13.09
CA ILE A 380 -4.26 -1.07 12.79
C ILE A 380 -5.57 -0.91 12.01
N SER A 381 -6.41 0.04 12.41
CA SER A 381 -7.69 0.30 11.72
C SER A 381 -7.48 0.87 10.32
N ALA A 382 -6.45 1.68 10.11
CA ALA A 382 -6.07 2.21 8.80
C ALA A 382 -5.51 1.13 7.86
N LEU A 383 -4.72 0.20 8.39
CA LEU A 383 -4.10 -0.89 7.63
C LEU A 383 -5.12 -1.95 7.17
N VAL A 384 -5.98 -2.41 8.08
CA VAL A 384 -6.87 -3.56 7.78
C VAL A 384 -8.36 -3.28 7.96
N GLY A 385 -8.74 -2.40 8.90
CA GLY A 385 -10.13 -2.08 9.21
C GLY A 385 -11.03 -3.30 9.50
N GLY A 386 -12.35 -3.05 9.61
CA GLY A 386 -13.39 -4.09 9.62
C GLY A 386 -13.17 -5.25 10.60
N GLU A 387 -13.58 -6.45 10.17
CA GLU A 387 -13.46 -7.70 10.94
C GLU A 387 -12.00 -8.07 11.24
N ALA A 388 -11.07 -7.74 10.34
CA ALA A 388 -9.64 -8.00 10.51
C ALA A 388 -9.05 -7.25 11.70
N ALA A 389 -9.40 -5.97 11.87
CA ALA A 389 -9.03 -5.19 13.06
C ALA A 389 -9.67 -5.77 14.33
N THR A 390 -10.91 -6.29 14.25
CA THR A 390 -11.59 -6.93 15.38
C THR A 390 -10.88 -8.20 15.86
N VAL A 391 -10.40 -9.05 14.96
CA VAL A 391 -9.61 -10.26 15.31
C VAL A 391 -8.32 -9.88 16.05
N LEU A 392 -7.63 -8.83 15.58
CA LEU A 392 -6.43 -8.32 16.23
C LEU A 392 -6.72 -7.70 17.61
N GLU A 393 -7.86 -7.03 17.76
CA GLU A 393 -8.29 -6.48 19.06
C GLU A 393 -8.60 -7.59 20.07
N ALA A 394 -9.26 -8.67 19.64
CA ALA A 394 -9.48 -9.84 20.48
C ALA A 394 -8.15 -10.44 20.99
N ALA A 395 -7.15 -10.58 20.10
CA ALA A 395 -5.83 -11.08 20.46
C ALA A 395 -5.08 -10.13 21.42
N PHE A 396 -5.22 -8.81 21.25
CA PHE A 396 -4.68 -7.81 22.18
C PHE A 396 -5.36 -7.91 23.57
N PHE A 397 -6.69 -8.00 23.61
CA PHE A 397 -7.44 -8.23 24.85
C PHE A 397 -6.96 -9.51 25.56
N ARG A 398 -6.71 -10.59 24.82
CA ARG A 398 -6.15 -11.82 25.38
C ARG A 398 -4.75 -11.63 25.97
N ALA A 399 -3.88 -10.88 25.31
CA ALA A 399 -2.56 -10.55 25.86
C ALA A 399 -2.69 -9.82 27.21
N ARG A 400 -3.58 -8.82 27.29
CA ARG A 400 -3.86 -8.06 28.52
C ARG A 400 -4.52 -8.88 29.63
N LEU A 401 -5.39 -9.83 29.28
CA LEU A 401 -5.93 -10.80 30.24
C LEU A 401 -4.82 -11.75 30.75
N GLY A 402 -3.87 -12.08 29.89
CA GLY A 402 -2.62 -12.75 30.25
C GLY A 402 -1.86 -11.98 31.33
N ASP A 403 -1.66 -10.67 31.15
CA ASP A 403 -1.04 -9.79 32.14
C ASP A 403 -1.77 -9.81 33.48
N ALA A 404 -3.09 -9.68 33.45
CA ALA A 404 -3.92 -9.71 34.66
C ALA A 404 -3.74 -11.04 35.41
N ARG A 405 -3.70 -12.17 34.70
CA ARG A 405 -3.45 -13.50 35.28
C ARG A 405 -2.05 -13.59 35.91
N GLU A 406 -1.04 -13.00 35.27
CA GLU A 406 0.32 -12.99 35.82
C GLU A 406 0.45 -12.10 37.07
N LEU A 407 -0.22 -10.95 37.09
CA LEU A 407 -0.31 -10.08 38.27
C LEU A 407 -0.98 -10.79 39.45
N VAL A 408 -2.08 -11.53 39.20
CA VAL A 408 -2.71 -12.38 40.22
C VAL A 408 -1.71 -13.41 40.78
N ALA A 409 -0.92 -14.04 39.91
CA ALA A 409 0.05 -15.07 40.31
C ALA A 409 1.18 -14.53 41.20
N VAL A 410 1.56 -13.27 41.05
CA VAL A 410 2.56 -12.60 41.92
C VAL A 410 1.94 -11.86 43.11
N GLY A 411 0.61 -11.92 43.27
CA GLY A 411 -0.12 -11.36 44.41
C GLY A 411 -0.55 -9.90 44.26
N GLU A 412 -0.44 -9.33 43.05
CA GLU A 412 -0.81 -7.95 42.70
C GLU A 412 -2.27 -7.88 42.25
N THR A 413 -3.20 -8.39 43.06
CA THR A 413 -4.61 -8.57 42.66
C THR A 413 -5.35 -7.26 42.41
N ASP A 414 -5.02 -6.17 43.12
CA ASP A 414 -5.63 -4.85 42.88
C ASP A 414 -5.28 -4.32 41.47
N ARG A 415 -4.08 -4.63 40.98
CA ARG A 415 -3.62 -4.22 39.65
C ARG A 415 -4.23 -5.09 38.55
N ALA A 416 -4.38 -6.39 38.82
CA ALA A 416 -5.14 -7.28 37.93
C ALA A 416 -6.60 -6.84 37.78
N ALA A 417 -7.25 -6.40 38.87
CA ALA A 417 -8.60 -5.85 38.83
C ALA A 417 -8.67 -4.60 37.94
N ALA A 418 -7.69 -3.70 38.04
CA ALA A 418 -7.63 -2.49 37.22
C ALA A 418 -7.52 -2.79 35.72
N ILE A 419 -6.73 -3.81 35.33
CA ILE A 419 -6.69 -4.26 33.93
C ILE A 419 -8.07 -4.78 33.49
N GLY A 420 -8.71 -5.63 34.31
CA GLY A 420 -10.06 -6.12 34.01
C GLY A 420 -11.10 -5.02 33.88
N GLU A 421 -11.07 -4.00 34.74
CA GLU A 421 -11.96 -2.83 34.69
C GLU A 421 -11.73 -2.02 33.41
N SER A 422 -10.47 -1.83 33.01
CA SER A 422 -10.12 -1.12 31.78
C SER A 422 -10.59 -1.86 30.53
N LEU A 423 -10.38 -3.18 30.47
CA LEU A 423 -10.83 -4.00 29.34
C LEU A 423 -12.37 -4.04 29.27
N PHE A 424 -13.05 -4.12 30.41
CA PHE A 424 -14.51 -4.04 30.47
C PHE A 424 -15.01 -2.71 29.88
N ALA A 425 -14.40 -1.58 30.25
CA ALA A 425 -14.79 -0.28 29.73
C ALA A 425 -14.60 -0.17 28.21
N ARG A 426 -13.47 -0.64 27.68
CA ARG A 426 -13.17 -0.63 26.24
C ARG A 426 -14.09 -1.53 25.44
N PHE A 427 -14.40 -2.71 25.97
CA PHE A 427 -15.39 -3.61 25.38
C PHE A 427 -16.77 -2.93 25.33
N GLU A 428 -17.23 -2.29 26.40
CA GLU A 428 -18.49 -1.54 26.40
C GLU A 428 -18.51 -0.35 25.44
N GLU A 429 -17.34 0.23 25.12
CA GLU A 429 -17.19 1.28 24.11
C GLU A 429 -17.19 0.75 22.67
N ASN A 430 -17.28 -0.57 22.49
CA ASN A 430 -17.22 -1.27 21.20
C ASN A 430 -15.95 -0.95 20.40
N GLU A 431 -14.81 -0.88 21.10
CA GLU A 431 -13.50 -0.65 20.49
C GLU A 431 -13.20 -1.71 19.41
N ALA A 432 -12.75 -1.24 18.23
CA ALA A 432 -12.54 -2.06 17.04
C ALA A 432 -13.73 -2.97 16.67
N ASN A 433 -14.96 -2.56 17.01
CA ASN A 433 -16.19 -3.33 16.82
C ASN A 433 -16.26 -4.67 17.58
N LEU A 434 -15.43 -4.88 18.62
CA LEU A 434 -15.31 -6.18 19.29
C LEU A 434 -16.59 -6.60 20.04
N HIS A 435 -17.30 -5.67 20.66
CA HIS A 435 -18.52 -5.98 21.40
C HIS A 435 -19.64 -6.45 20.49
N GLU A 436 -19.94 -5.65 19.46
CA GLU A 436 -20.99 -5.99 18.51
C GLU A 436 -20.65 -7.28 17.76
N SER A 437 -19.39 -7.50 17.40
CA SER A 437 -18.96 -8.73 16.69
C SER A 437 -19.10 -9.98 17.56
N VAL A 438 -18.71 -9.92 18.85
CA VAL A 438 -18.88 -11.05 19.77
C VAL A 438 -20.36 -11.34 20.03
N GLU A 439 -21.19 -10.31 20.19
CA GLU A 439 -22.65 -10.45 20.36
C GLU A 439 -23.30 -11.05 19.10
N GLU A 440 -22.91 -10.58 17.91
CA GLU A 440 -23.42 -11.04 16.62
C GLU A 440 -23.05 -12.50 16.35
N GLU A 441 -21.80 -12.88 16.63
CA GLU A 441 -21.34 -14.26 16.45
C GLU A 441 -22.07 -15.22 17.40
N SER A 442 -22.15 -14.89 18.71
CA SER A 442 -22.85 -15.75 19.66
C SER A 442 -23.19 -15.06 20.99
N GLU A 443 -24.50 -15.00 21.29
CA GLU A 443 -25.02 -14.62 22.61
C GLU A 443 -24.39 -15.47 23.75
N GLU A 444 -24.07 -16.75 23.49
CA GLU A 444 -23.40 -17.61 24.48
C GLU A 444 -21.91 -17.27 24.67
N LEU A 445 -21.21 -16.87 23.60
CA LEU A 445 -19.83 -16.38 23.70
C LEU A 445 -19.79 -15.07 24.48
N TYR A 446 -20.66 -14.13 24.13
CA TYR A 446 -20.81 -12.84 24.81
C TYR A 446 -21.02 -13.02 26.32
N HIS A 447 -22.02 -13.82 26.73
CA HIS A 447 -22.29 -14.05 28.15
C HIS A 447 -21.12 -14.72 28.89
N ARG A 448 -20.40 -15.66 28.24
CA ARG A 448 -19.23 -16.29 28.86
C ARG A 448 -18.07 -15.31 29.00
N PHE A 449 -17.78 -14.55 27.95
CA PHE A 449 -16.69 -13.59 27.93
C PHE A 449 -16.92 -12.46 28.93
N GLU A 450 -18.00 -11.69 28.77
CA GLU A 450 -18.19 -10.45 29.53
C GLU A 450 -18.76 -10.73 30.93
N GLU A 451 -19.94 -11.36 31.00
CA GLU A 451 -20.70 -11.48 32.26
C GLU A 451 -20.10 -12.52 33.21
N GLU A 452 -19.63 -13.66 32.70
CA GLU A 452 -19.05 -14.71 33.54
C GLU A 452 -17.57 -14.46 33.83
N HIS A 453 -16.75 -14.22 32.80
CA HIS A 453 -15.30 -14.21 32.96
C HIS A 453 -14.71 -12.82 33.19
N LEU A 454 -14.99 -11.82 32.37
CA LEU A 454 -14.39 -10.48 32.52
C LEU A 454 -14.89 -9.78 33.79
N ALA A 455 -16.20 -9.76 34.03
CA ALA A 455 -16.77 -9.23 35.27
C ALA A 455 -16.34 -10.04 36.50
N GLY A 456 -16.24 -11.37 36.37
CA GLY A 456 -15.77 -12.27 37.43
C GLY A 456 -14.31 -12.03 37.81
N LEU A 457 -13.44 -11.75 36.83
CA LEU A 457 -12.05 -11.37 37.06
C LEU A 457 -11.97 -10.12 37.95
N VAL A 458 -12.72 -9.08 37.61
CA VAL A 458 -12.75 -7.82 38.38
C VAL A 458 -13.24 -8.07 39.81
N GLU A 459 -14.35 -8.78 39.99
CA GLU A 459 -14.93 -9.04 41.31
C GLU A 459 -13.95 -9.84 42.20
N ASP A 460 -13.41 -10.94 41.69
CA ASP A 460 -12.58 -11.83 42.48
C ASP A 460 -11.16 -11.28 42.71
N ALA A 461 -10.60 -10.54 41.74
CA ALA A 461 -9.32 -9.86 41.93
C ALA A 461 -9.43 -8.77 43.01
N ALA A 462 -10.46 -7.93 42.97
CA ALA A 462 -10.72 -6.91 44.00
C ALA A 462 -11.03 -7.52 45.39
N ALA A 463 -11.60 -8.72 45.42
CA ALA A 463 -11.83 -9.48 46.65
C ALA A 463 -10.57 -10.19 47.19
N GLY A 464 -9.47 -10.23 46.42
CA GLY A 464 -8.26 -10.97 46.74
C GLY A 464 -8.39 -12.49 46.59
N ASN A 465 -9.39 -12.97 45.84
CA ASN A 465 -9.64 -14.37 45.55
C ASN A 465 -8.79 -14.85 44.36
N ALA A 466 -7.46 -14.90 44.55
CA ALA A 466 -6.49 -15.13 43.48
C ALA A 466 -6.76 -16.35 42.59
N ASP A 467 -7.10 -17.52 43.17
CA ASP A 467 -7.36 -18.73 42.38
C ASP A 467 -8.58 -18.58 41.44
N ALA A 468 -9.61 -17.86 41.88
CA ALA A 468 -10.81 -17.62 41.09
C ALA A 468 -10.57 -16.54 40.04
N ALA A 469 -9.90 -15.44 40.40
CA ALA A 469 -9.49 -14.40 39.46
C ALA A 469 -8.63 -14.97 38.31
N ALA A 470 -7.67 -15.84 38.61
CA ALA A 470 -6.83 -16.48 37.59
C ALA A 470 -7.66 -17.40 36.66
N ALA A 471 -8.67 -18.09 37.19
CA ALA A 471 -9.57 -18.92 36.38
C ALA A 471 -10.49 -18.08 35.49
N HIS A 472 -10.95 -16.92 35.98
CA HIS A 472 -11.73 -15.97 35.19
C HIS A 472 -10.91 -15.33 34.07
N ALA A 473 -9.66 -14.93 34.33
CA ALA A 473 -8.77 -14.45 33.27
C ALA A 473 -8.52 -15.51 32.18
N GLU A 474 -8.32 -16.77 32.57
CA GLU A 474 -8.15 -17.90 31.63
C GLU A 474 -9.42 -18.16 30.81
N GLY A 475 -10.59 -18.19 31.45
CA GLY A 475 -11.87 -18.36 30.75
C GLY A 475 -12.21 -17.21 29.80
N ALA A 476 -11.83 -15.97 30.13
CA ALA A 476 -11.98 -14.84 29.22
C ALA A 476 -11.07 -14.97 28.00
N MET A 477 -9.81 -15.40 28.20
CA MET A 477 -8.89 -15.66 27.08
C MET A 477 -9.38 -16.79 26.17
N ASP A 478 -9.92 -17.86 26.74
CA ASP A 478 -10.47 -18.99 26.00
C ASP A 478 -11.71 -18.58 25.18
N ALA A 479 -12.57 -17.73 25.73
CA ALA A 479 -13.77 -17.24 25.04
C ALA A 479 -13.41 -16.35 23.84
N LEU A 480 -12.43 -15.45 23.98
CA LEU A 480 -11.96 -14.63 22.86
C LEU A 480 -11.23 -15.45 21.79
N PHE A 481 -10.45 -16.46 22.19
CA PHE A 481 -9.85 -17.38 21.22
C PHE A 481 -10.92 -18.15 20.43
N GLU A 482 -11.99 -18.59 21.10
CA GLU A 482 -13.11 -19.25 20.43
C GLU A 482 -13.82 -18.31 19.44
N PHE A 483 -13.95 -17.02 19.77
CA PHE A 483 -14.44 -16.00 18.86
C PHE A 483 -13.49 -15.81 17.66
N GLU A 484 -12.19 -15.58 17.89
CA GLU A 484 -11.19 -15.43 16.82
C GLU A 484 -11.23 -16.60 15.83
N ALA A 485 -11.25 -17.83 16.34
CA ALA A 485 -11.31 -19.04 15.51
C ALA A 485 -12.65 -19.25 14.80
N ALA A 486 -13.73 -18.57 15.24
CA ALA A 486 -15.03 -18.64 14.60
C ALA A 486 -15.15 -17.63 13.44
N VAL A 487 -14.59 -16.44 13.60
CA VAL A 487 -14.78 -15.32 12.65
C VAL A 487 -13.58 -15.10 11.72
N GLY A 488 -12.36 -15.41 12.14
CA GLY A 488 -11.15 -15.16 11.37
C GLY A 488 -10.75 -16.31 10.44
N ALA A 489 -10.15 -15.99 9.30
CA ALA A 489 -9.49 -16.99 8.47
C ALA A 489 -8.27 -17.59 9.20
N THR A 490 -7.89 -18.83 8.89
CA THR A 490 -6.77 -19.51 9.58
C THR A 490 -5.48 -18.70 9.56
N ALA A 491 -5.17 -18.00 8.47
CA ALA A 491 -3.98 -17.15 8.36
C ALA A 491 -4.06 -15.89 9.24
N GLU A 492 -5.23 -15.26 9.31
CA GLU A 492 -5.49 -14.09 10.16
C GLU A 492 -5.39 -14.48 11.64
N VAL A 493 -6.05 -15.57 12.04
CA VAL A 493 -5.96 -16.13 13.38
C VAL A 493 -4.52 -16.50 13.71
N SER A 494 -3.77 -17.07 12.77
CA SER A 494 -2.37 -17.44 12.97
C SER A 494 -1.48 -16.22 13.24
N ALA A 495 -1.62 -15.15 12.47
CA ALA A 495 -0.85 -13.93 12.68
C ALA A 495 -1.27 -13.17 13.95
N ALA A 496 -2.57 -13.14 14.28
CA ALA A 496 -3.08 -12.60 15.55
C ALA A 496 -2.55 -13.41 16.75
N GLU A 497 -2.54 -14.74 16.64
CA GLU A 497 -1.93 -15.63 17.63
C GLU A 497 -0.44 -15.38 17.74
N ALA A 498 0.30 -15.22 16.65
CA ALA A 498 1.73 -14.88 16.72
C ALA A 498 1.99 -13.64 17.59
N ALA A 499 1.11 -12.61 17.54
CA ALA A 499 1.20 -11.43 18.40
C ALA A 499 0.96 -11.77 19.87
N PHE A 500 -0.10 -12.53 20.18
CA PHE A 500 -0.37 -13.05 21.53
C PHE A 500 0.81 -13.87 22.06
N PHE A 501 1.31 -14.81 21.26
CA PHE A 501 2.45 -15.67 21.58
C PHE A 501 3.72 -14.87 21.86
N GLY A 502 4.02 -13.85 21.06
CA GLY A 502 5.13 -12.93 21.27
C GLY A 502 5.00 -12.20 22.61
N ALA A 503 3.82 -11.66 22.92
CA ALA A 503 3.53 -10.99 24.19
C ALA A 503 3.77 -11.93 25.39
N ARG A 504 3.32 -13.19 25.32
CA ARG A 504 3.56 -14.21 26.36
C ARG A 504 5.05 -14.52 26.58
N GLY A 505 5.89 -14.35 25.56
CA GLY A 505 7.35 -14.46 25.69
C GLY A 505 7.95 -13.32 26.53
N PHE A 506 7.53 -12.09 26.26
CA PHE A 506 7.92 -10.91 27.05
C PHE A 506 7.35 -10.95 28.47
N ASP A 507 6.16 -11.51 28.66
CA ASP A 507 5.59 -11.82 29.97
C ASP A 507 6.48 -12.67 30.85
N ALA A 508 7.00 -13.76 30.28
CA ALA A 508 7.93 -14.61 30.99
C ALA A 508 9.21 -13.86 31.36
N ALA A 509 9.73 -12.98 30.49
CA ALA A 509 10.91 -12.18 30.78
C ALA A 509 10.70 -11.18 31.92
N ALA A 510 9.59 -10.43 31.90
CA ALA A 510 9.25 -9.50 32.97
C ALA A 510 8.99 -10.20 34.30
N LEU A 511 8.32 -11.37 34.29
CA LEU A 511 8.19 -12.21 35.48
C LEU A 511 9.55 -12.68 36.02
N ALA A 512 10.47 -13.07 35.13
CA ALA A 512 11.82 -13.44 35.55
C ALA A 512 12.57 -12.26 36.18
N GLN A 513 12.43 -11.06 35.62
CA GLN A 513 13.04 -9.84 36.14
C GLN A 513 12.59 -9.53 37.57
N VAL A 514 11.30 -9.63 37.86
CA VAL A 514 10.76 -9.38 39.22
C VAL A 514 10.97 -10.55 40.19
N GLY A 515 11.77 -11.55 39.81
CA GLY A 515 12.14 -12.69 40.64
C GLY A 515 11.11 -13.83 40.68
N ALA A 516 10.12 -13.82 39.79
CA ALA A 516 9.09 -14.86 39.66
C ALA A 516 9.46 -15.94 38.62
N SER A 517 10.74 -16.36 38.57
CA SER A 517 11.28 -17.34 37.60
C SER A 517 10.46 -18.63 37.42
N ALA A 518 9.92 -19.19 38.50
CA ALA A 518 9.09 -20.40 38.42
C ALA A 518 7.75 -20.15 37.70
N ARG A 519 7.19 -18.94 37.86
CA ARG A 519 5.99 -18.53 37.15
C ARG A 519 6.30 -18.24 35.68
N ALA A 520 7.41 -17.55 35.40
CA ALA A 520 7.91 -17.34 34.04
C ALA A 520 8.06 -18.67 33.27
N GLY A 521 8.67 -19.69 33.88
CA GLY A 521 8.76 -21.02 33.26
C GLY A 521 7.39 -21.69 33.03
N SER A 522 6.42 -21.44 33.91
CA SER A 522 5.04 -21.93 33.76
C SER A 522 4.31 -21.24 32.60
N VAL A 523 4.52 -19.93 32.41
CA VAL A 523 3.97 -19.17 31.27
C VAL A 523 4.45 -19.78 29.96
N VAL A 524 5.77 -19.91 29.80
CA VAL A 524 6.36 -20.50 28.58
C VAL A 524 5.86 -21.94 28.36
N GLN A 525 5.74 -22.74 29.42
CA GLN A 525 5.22 -24.10 29.29
C GLN A 525 3.76 -24.14 28.84
N SER A 526 2.89 -23.26 29.36
CA SER A 526 1.50 -23.18 28.89
C SER A 526 1.40 -22.66 27.46
N THR A 527 2.21 -21.67 27.09
CA THR A 527 2.30 -21.15 25.72
C THR A 527 2.71 -22.25 24.75
N PHE A 528 3.77 -22.99 25.05
CA PHE A 528 4.20 -24.12 24.23
C PHE A 528 3.11 -25.20 24.11
N ALA A 529 2.42 -25.53 25.20
CA ALA A 529 1.34 -26.52 25.17
C ALA A 529 0.13 -26.07 24.33
N PHE A 530 -0.15 -24.76 24.30
CA PHE A 530 -1.21 -24.20 23.47
C PHE A 530 -0.81 -24.21 21.99
N PHE A 531 0.43 -23.84 21.64
CA PHE A 531 0.96 -23.96 20.28
C PHE A 531 0.81 -25.38 19.75
N GLU A 532 1.29 -26.37 20.51
CA GLU A 532 1.19 -27.80 20.17
C GLU A 532 -0.25 -28.33 20.06
N SER A 533 -1.25 -27.57 20.54
CA SER A 533 -2.66 -27.94 20.40
C SER A 533 -3.29 -27.46 19.08
N GLY A 534 -2.52 -26.75 18.26
CA GLY A 534 -2.90 -26.18 16.97
C GLY A 534 -2.98 -24.66 17.00
N ALA A 535 -3.39 -24.06 18.13
CA ALA A 535 -3.53 -22.60 18.30
C ALA A 535 -4.27 -21.92 17.13
N GLY A 536 -5.46 -22.42 16.79
CA GLY A 536 -6.28 -21.87 15.71
C GLY A 536 -5.79 -22.24 14.31
N GLY A 537 -4.82 -23.15 14.22
CA GLY A 537 -4.14 -23.55 12.99
C GLY A 537 -2.73 -22.94 12.86
N TYR A 538 -2.34 -22.03 13.75
CA TYR A 538 -1.02 -21.37 13.74
C TYR A 538 0.16 -22.35 13.71
N HIS A 539 0.06 -23.47 14.44
CA HIS A 539 1.12 -24.47 14.46
C HIS A 539 1.34 -25.09 13.09
N GLU A 540 0.25 -25.59 12.47
CA GLU A 540 0.31 -26.23 11.17
C GLU A 540 0.66 -25.24 10.05
N THR A 541 0.09 -24.02 10.07
CA THR A 541 0.37 -23.01 9.05
C THR A 541 1.80 -22.51 9.09
N LEU A 542 2.39 -22.33 10.28
CA LEU A 542 3.80 -21.95 10.39
C LEU A 542 4.73 -23.08 9.91
N GLU A 543 4.44 -24.33 10.28
CA GLU A 543 5.23 -25.49 9.80
C GLU A 543 5.17 -25.63 8.27
N GLU A 544 4.01 -25.37 7.67
CA GLU A 544 3.82 -25.40 6.22
C GLU A 544 4.48 -24.22 5.50
N ALA A 545 4.36 -23.02 6.06
CA ALA A 545 4.93 -21.78 5.50
C ALA A 545 6.46 -21.79 5.50
N ASP A 546 7.08 -22.07 6.65
CA ASP A 546 8.53 -22.10 6.79
C ASP A 546 8.96 -23.03 7.94
N HIS A 547 9.37 -24.24 7.57
CA HIS A 547 9.81 -25.26 8.52
C HIS A 547 11.06 -24.85 9.33
N ASP A 548 11.99 -24.10 8.73
CA ASP A 548 13.20 -23.66 9.43
C ASP A 548 12.85 -22.56 10.46
N LEU A 549 11.94 -21.65 10.08
CA LEU A 549 11.39 -20.64 10.98
C LEU A 549 10.61 -21.28 12.13
N TYR A 550 9.75 -22.27 11.84
CA TYR A 550 9.02 -23.07 12.83
C TYR A 550 9.97 -23.67 13.89
N GLU A 551 11.03 -24.39 13.47
CA GLU A 551 12.01 -24.97 14.41
C GLU A 551 12.71 -23.87 15.24
N SER A 552 13.02 -22.73 14.61
CA SER A 552 13.68 -21.61 15.27
C SER A 552 12.79 -20.88 16.26
N PHE A 553 11.48 -20.78 15.98
CA PHE A 553 10.46 -20.20 16.84
C PHE A 553 10.32 -21.02 18.13
N GLU A 554 10.16 -22.34 18.02
CA GLU A 554 10.12 -23.24 19.17
C GLU A 554 11.42 -23.21 19.99
N GLY A 555 12.56 -23.22 19.31
CA GLY A 555 13.88 -23.13 19.93
C GLY A 555 14.07 -21.83 20.71
N ALA A 556 13.61 -20.70 20.17
CA ALA A 556 13.66 -19.40 20.83
C ALA A 556 12.75 -19.36 22.06
N LEU A 557 11.51 -19.87 21.97
CA LEU A 557 10.61 -19.99 23.13
C LEU A 557 11.22 -20.86 24.25
N GLY A 558 11.83 -21.99 23.88
CA GLY A 558 12.56 -22.85 24.82
C GLY A 558 13.75 -22.14 25.49
N SER A 559 14.40 -21.22 24.78
CA SER A 559 15.50 -20.41 25.30
C SER A 559 15.02 -19.40 26.35
N VAL A 560 13.84 -18.79 26.16
CA VAL A 560 13.19 -17.92 27.17
C VAL A 560 13.00 -18.67 28.48
N ARG A 561 12.42 -19.88 28.44
CA ARG A 561 12.24 -20.71 29.65
C ARG A 561 13.56 -21.02 30.33
N THR A 562 14.55 -21.46 29.55
CA THR A 562 15.87 -21.85 30.08
C THR A 562 16.53 -20.67 30.78
N ALA A 563 16.52 -19.50 30.15
CA ALA A 563 17.05 -18.28 30.74
C ALA A 563 16.29 -17.88 32.01
N ALA A 564 14.96 -17.94 32.01
CA ALA A 564 14.15 -17.60 33.17
C ALA A 564 14.39 -18.53 34.38
N GLU A 565 14.48 -19.85 34.16
CA GLU A 565 14.65 -20.85 35.23
C GLU A 565 16.09 -20.95 35.75
N GLU A 566 17.08 -20.71 34.90
CA GLU A 566 18.50 -20.80 35.25
C GLU A 566 19.10 -19.46 35.71
N GLY A 567 18.31 -18.38 35.71
CA GLY A 567 18.76 -17.03 36.08
C GLY A 567 19.69 -16.40 35.04
N GLY A 568 19.49 -16.74 33.76
CA GLY A 568 20.11 -16.11 32.61
C GLY A 568 19.36 -14.86 32.14
N ASP A 569 19.74 -14.36 30.96
CA ASP A 569 19.12 -13.19 30.33
C ASP A 569 17.81 -13.60 29.63
N ALA A 570 16.71 -13.63 30.39
CA ALA A 570 15.39 -13.98 29.87
C ALA A 570 14.85 -12.93 28.90
N TYR A 571 15.23 -11.66 29.07
CA TYR A 571 14.78 -10.57 28.21
C TYR A 571 15.46 -10.61 26.84
N GLY A 572 16.79 -10.82 26.78
CA GLY A 572 17.49 -11.04 25.52
C GLY A 572 16.97 -12.25 24.74
N ALA A 573 16.62 -13.33 25.44
CA ALA A 573 15.95 -14.48 24.82
C ALA A 573 14.54 -14.12 24.30
N ALA A 574 13.77 -13.33 25.05
CA ALA A 574 12.45 -12.89 24.64
C ALA A 574 12.50 -11.96 23.41
N LYS A 575 13.52 -11.11 23.28
CA LYS A 575 13.72 -10.31 22.05
C LYS A 575 13.94 -11.19 20.82
N THR A 576 14.77 -12.23 20.95
CA THR A 576 15.00 -13.19 19.86
C THR A 576 13.71 -13.91 19.48
N TYR A 577 12.94 -14.36 20.47
CA TYR A 577 11.64 -15.01 20.25
C TYR A 577 10.59 -14.05 19.67
N GLY A 578 10.55 -12.79 20.12
CA GLY A 578 9.69 -11.74 19.58
C GLY A 578 9.95 -11.50 18.09
N GLN A 579 11.21 -11.46 17.66
CA GLN A 579 11.52 -11.40 16.23
C GLN A 579 10.98 -12.62 15.47
N ARG A 580 11.10 -13.84 16.02
CA ARG A 580 10.53 -15.04 15.37
C ARG A 580 9.01 -15.01 15.30
N ALA A 581 8.34 -14.43 16.29
CA ALA A 581 6.90 -14.20 16.23
C ALA A 581 6.54 -13.22 15.10
N VAL A 582 7.28 -12.12 14.94
CA VAL A 582 7.08 -11.18 13.83
C VAL A 582 7.36 -11.85 12.48
N ASP A 583 8.48 -12.54 12.34
CA ASP A 583 8.84 -13.29 11.11
C ASP A 583 7.72 -14.28 10.72
N SER A 584 7.11 -14.96 11.71
CA SER A 584 6.05 -15.93 11.48
C SER A 584 4.74 -15.31 11.00
N MET A 585 4.42 -14.07 11.41
CA MET A 585 3.26 -13.34 10.92
C MET A 585 3.36 -13.19 9.40
N TYR A 586 4.49 -12.69 8.91
CA TYR A 586 4.72 -12.51 7.48
C TYR A 586 4.78 -13.83 6.72
N ALA A 587 5.43 -14.86 7.25
CA ALA A 587 5.52 -16.16 6.58
C ALA A 587 4.14 -16.80 6.37
N VAL A 588 3.28 -16.77 7.39
CA VAL A 588 1.94 -17.37 7.31
C VAL A 588 1.02 -16.57 6.38
N VAL A 589 1.04 -15.25 6.47
CA VAL A 589 0.25 -14.35 5.63
C VAL A 589 0.66 -14.49 4.16
N ALA A 590 1.96 -14.46 3.86
CA ALA A 590 2.48 -14.63 2.49
C ALA A 590 2.14 -16.01 1.91
N THR A 591 2.24 -17.08 2.71
CA THR A 591 1.89 -18.44 2.26
C THR A 591 0.40 -18.58 1.99
N ALA A 592 -0.45 -18.01 2.84
CA ALA A 592 -1.89 -18.00 2.62
C ALA A 592 -2.26 -17.30 1.32
N ALA A 593 -1.66 -16.13 1.05
CA ALA A 593 -1.81 -15.42 -0.21
C ALA A 593 -1.43 -16.27 -1.44
N ALA A 594 -0.34 -17.02 -1.34
CA ALA A 594 0.10 -17.94 -2.41
C ALA A 594 -0.84 -19.15 -2.59
N ASP A 595 -1.34 -19.73 -1.50
CA ASP A 595 -2.12 -20.98 -1.50
C ASP A 595 -3.56 -20.85 -2.02
N ALA A 596 -4.13 -19.64 -2.07
CA ALA A 596 -5.41 -19.42 -2.73
C ALA A 596 -5.38 -19.68 -4.25
N GLY A 597 -4.19 -19.86 -4.84
CA GLY A 597 -4.02 -20.18 -6.26
C GLY A 597 -4.36 -19.01 -7.20
N LEU A 598 -4.64 -17.83 -6.63
CA LEU A 598 -4.98 -16.63 -7.39
C LEU A 598 -3.76 -15.99 -8.04
N GLY A 599 -2.57 -16.11 -7.45
CA GLY A 599 -1.31 -15.73 -8.12
C GLY A 599 -1.06 -16.55 -9.40
N ALA A 600 -1.30 -17.86 -9.36
CA ALA A 600 -1.22 -18.70 -10.56
C ALA A 600 -2.28 -18.33 -11.61
N ALA A 601 -3.51 -18.00 -11.19
CA ALA A 601 -4.56 -17.51 -12.10
C ALA A 601 -4.21 -16.14 -12.70
N ALA A 602 -3.60 -15.25 -11.92
CA ALA A 602 -3.10 -13.95 -12.36
C ALA A 602 -1.94 -14.11 -13.35
N SER A 603 -0.98 -14.98 -13.06
CA SER A 603 0.12 -15.32 -13.98
C SER A 603 -0.38 -15.94 -15.28
N GLU A 604 -1.38 -16.84 -15.24
CA GLU A 604 -2.00 -17.40 -16.45
C GLU A 604 -2.70 -16.29 -17.27
N ARG A 605 -3.36 -15.35 -16.61
CA ARG A 605 -3.97 -14.17 -17.25
C ARG A 605 -2.91 -13.32 -17.97
N MET A 606 -1.79 -13.01 -17.33
CA MET A 606 -0.72 -12.22 -17.93
C MET A 606 0.06 -12.98 -19.01
N THR A 607 0.21 -14.30 -18.87
CA THR A 607 0.67 -15.18 -19.95
C THR A 607 -0.27 -15.07 -21.16
N GLY A 608 -1.58 -14.97 -20.91
CA GLY A 608 -2.58 -14.72 -21.94
C GLY A 608 -2.45 -13.36 -22.62
N VAL A 609 -2.04 -12.30 -21.89
CA VAL A 609 -1.74 -10.97 -22.45
C VAL A 609 -0.50 -11.04 -23.33
N PHE A 610 0.57 -11.69 -22.87
CA PHE A 610 1.78 -11.93 -23.67
C PHE A 610 1.44 -12.59 -25.01
N GLN A 611 0.66 -13.66 -24.98
CA GLN A 611 0.23 -14.36 -26.20
C GLN A 611 -0.65 -13.49 -27.11
N THR A 612 -1.57 -12.70 -26.54
CA THR A 612 -2.37 -11.74 -27.32
C THR A 612 -1.46 -10.71 -27.99
N PHE A 613 -0.48 -10.17 -27.27
CA PHE A 613 0.45 -9.18 -27.79
C PHE A 613 1.24 -9.73 -28.97
N GLU A 614 1.82 -10.94 -28.88
CA GLU A 614 2.57 -11.59 -29.97
C GLU A 614 1.80 -11.71 -31.29
N GLU A 615 0.48 -11.81 -31.23
CA GLU A 615 -0.38 -11.93 -32.42
C GLU A 615 -1.07 -10.61 -32.81
N ALA A 616 -0.93 -9.55 -32.01
CA ALA A 616 -1.65 -8.31 -32.17
C ALA A 616 -1.03 -7.39 -33.24
N ARG A 617 -1.87 -6.58 -33.91
CA ARG A 617 -1.42 -5.53 -34.85
C ARG A 617 -0.47 -4.53 -34.18
N VAL A 618 -0.68 -4.24 -32.90
CA VAL A 618 0.15 -3.31 -32.12
C VAL A 618 1.57 -3.80 -31.89
N HIS A 619 1.85 -5.11 -31.96
CA HIS A 619 3.20 -5.66 -31.82
C HIS A 619 4.13 -5.13 -32.90
N GLU A 620 3.73 -5.28 -34.17
CA GLU A 620 4.49 -4.79 -35.33
C GLU A 620 4.55 -3.25 -35.34
N ALA A 621 3.49 -2.59 -34.87
CA ALA A 621 3.47 -1.13 -34.73
C ALA A 621 4.48 -0.62 -33.68
N LEU A 622 4.60 -1.33 -32.55
CA LEU A 622 5.55 -0.99 -31.49
C LEU A 622 6.99 -1.32 -31.90
N GLU A 623 7.26 -2.54 -32.40
CA GLU A 623 8.60 -2.93 -32.87
C GLU A 623 9.09 -2.00 -34.00
N GLY A 624 8.19 -1.62 -34.92
CA GLY A 624 8.49 -0.69 -36.00
C GLY A 624 8.62 0.77 -35.57
N GLY A 625 7.97 1.16 -34.48
CA GLY A 625 7.95 2.52 -33.93
C GLY A 625 9.18 2.84 -33.08
N ASP A 626 9.49 1.99 -32.10
CA ASP A 626 10.68 2.10 -31.25
C ASP A 626 11.09 0.73 -30.68
N ARG A 627 12.29 0.27 -31.03
CA ARG A 627 12.79 -1.05 -30.64
C ARG A 627 13.08 -1.14 -29.14
N ASP A 628 13.54 -0.07 -28.51
CA ASP A 628 13.91 -0.09 -27.09
C ASP A 628 12.63 -0.11 -26.23
N ALA A 629 11.58 0.61 -26.64
CA ALA A 629 10.26 0.54 -26.01
C ALA A 629 9.61 -0.84 -26.17
N TYR A 630 9.74 -1.46 -27.35
CA TYR A 630 9.29 -2.84 -27.57
C TYR A 630 9.99 -3.85 -26.65
N GLU A 631 11.33 -3.86 -26.65
CA GLU A 631 12.12 -4.81 -25.85
C GLU A 631 11.88 -4.57 -24.33
N GLY A 632 11.70 -3.32 -23.91
CA GLY A 632 11.37 -2.96 -22.53
C GLY A 632 9.97 -3.41 -22.09
N PHE A 633 8.96 -3.24 -22.94
CA PHE A 633 7.60 -3.72 -22.67
C PHE A 633 7.54 -5.25 -22.56
N GLU A 634 8.18 -5.97 -23.49
CA GLU A 634 8.22 -7.44 -23.47
C GLU A 634 8.95 -7.97 -22.22
N ALA A 635 10.06 -7.35 -21.84
CA ALA A 635 10.80 -7.70 -20.62
C ALA A 635 9.95 -7.48 -19.36
N ALA A 636 9.36 -6.30 -19.18
CA ALA A 636 8.55 -5.99 -18.01
C ALA A 636 7.31 -6.90 -17.91
N LEU A 637 6.68 -7.23 -19.04
CA LEU A 637 5.58 -8.19 -19.08
C LEU A 637 6.03 -9.61 -18.67
N SER A 638 7.20 -10.05 -19.12
CA SER A 638 7.76 -11.36 -18.73
C SER A 638 8.09 -11.40 -17.24
N ASP A 639 8.76 -10.37 -16.73
CA ASP A 639 9.13 -10.27 -15.31
C ASP A 639 7.86 -10.26 -14.44
N TYR A 640 6.79 -9.59 -14.89
CA TYR A 640 5.53 -9.57 -14.18
C TYR A 640 4.81 -10.93 -14.17
N VAL A 641 4.86 -11.69 -15.27
CA VAL A 641 4.34 -13.07 -15.30
C VAL A 641 5.06 -13.97 -14.28
N ASP A 642 6.39 -13.83 -14.18
CA ASP A 642 7.21 -14.61 -13.25
C ASP A 642 6.91 -14.22 -11.80
N ALA A 643 6.87 -12.92 -11.48
CA ALA A 643 6.51 -12.38 -10.17
C ALA A 643 5.13 -12.87 -9.69
N LEU A 644 4.13 -12.87 -10.57
CA LEU A 644 2.80 -13.39 -10.24
C LEU A 644 2.80 -14.91 -9.99
N ALA A 645 3.70 -15.66 -10.64
CA ALA A 645 3.76 -17.11 -10.51
C ALA A 645 4.43 -17.56 -9.21
N ASP A 646 5.42 -16.81 -8.73
CA ASP A 646 6.15 -17.13 -7.50
C ASP A 646 5.73 -16.28 -6.29
N GLY A 647 4.94 -15.22 -6.50
CA GLY A 647 4.41 -14.33 -5.46
C GLY A 647 5.42 -13.30 -4.95
N SER A 648 6.58 -13.15 -5.58
CA SER A 648 7.63 -12.22 -5.15
C SER A 648 7.63 -10.92 -5.95
N GLU A 649 7.79 -9.78 -5.27
CA GLU A 649 7.93 -8.45 -5.88
C GLU A 649 6.80 -8.08 -6.88
N VAL A 650 5.58 -8.59 -6.64
CA VAL A 650 4.43 -8.43 -7.56
C VAL A 650 4.12 -6.95 -7.82
N ASP A 651 4.10 -6.11 -6.79
CA ASP A 651 3.77 -4.68 -6.91
C ASP A 651 4.83 -3.93 -7.72
N ALA A 652 6.11 -4.20 -7.46
CA ALA A 652 7.22 -3.61 -8.21
C ALA A 652 7.20 -4.03 -9.68
N ALA A 653 6.91 -5.30 -9.96
CA ALA A 653 6.80 -5.81 -11.32
C ALA A 653 5.55 -5.27 -12.05
N ALA A 654 4.43 -5.10 -11.34
CA ALA A 654 3.22 -4.47 -11.87
C ALA A 654 3.48 -3.02 -12.27
N GLU A 655 4.17 -2.25 -11.41
CA GLU A 655 4.52 -0.85 -11.72
C GLU A 655 5.48 -0.76 -12.90
N ALA A 656 6.52 -1.61 -12.95
CA ALA A 656 7.44 -1.68 -14.08
C ALA A 656 6.71 -2.00 -15.40
N TYR A 657 5.79 -2.97 -15.38
CA TYR A 657 4.96 -3.33 -16.54
C TYR A 657 4.10 -2.14 -16.99
N ALA A 658 3.45 -1.47 -16.05
CA ALA A 658 2.53 -0.40 -16.38
C ALA A 658 3.26 0.86 -16.86
N THR A 659 4.42 1.20 -16.28
CA THR A 659 5.36 2.21 -16.81
C THR A 659 5.82 1.87 -18.23
N ALA A 660 6.26 0.62 -18.47
CA ALA A 660 6.70 0.19 -19.79
C ALA A 660 5.55 0.24 -20.82
N THR A 661 4.33 -0.04 -20.38
CA THR A 661 3.12 0.07 -21.20
C THR A 661 2.83 1.51 -21.58
N ALA A 662 2.89 2.47 -20.64
CA ALA A 662 2.76 3.89 -20.94
C ALA A 662 3.82 4.33 -21.98
N ARG A 663 5.09 3.96 -21.79
CA ARG A 663 6.15 4.24 -22.77
C ARG A 663 5.86 3.64 -24.15
N ALA A 664 5.32 2.42 -24.21
CA ALA A 664 4.90 1.78 -25.44
C ALA A 664 3.75 2.52 -26.15
N GLN A 665 2.77 3.06 -25.40
CA GLN A 665 1.70 3.90 -25.96
C GLN A 665 2.28 5.14 -26.67
N PHE A 666 3.26 5.82 -26.06
CA PHE A 666 3.96 6.95 -26.69
C PHE A 666 4.77 6.53 -27.93
N ALA A 667 5.39 5.35 -27.90
CA ALA A 667 6.15 4.83 -29.04
C ALA A 667 5.27 4.53 -30.26
N VAL A 668 4.09 3.91 -30.05
CA VAL A 668 3.17 3.56 -31.14
C VAL A 668 2.61 4.81 -31.84
N VAL A 669 2.46 5.93 -31.13
CA VAL A 669 2.05 7.22 -31.73
C VAL A 669 3.24 8.05 -32.28
N GLY A 670 4.47 7.52 -32.21
CA GLY A 670 5.66 8.14 -32.76
C GLY A 670 6.30 9.23 -31.89
N GLU A 671 5.96 9.27 -30.60
CA GLU A 671 6.33 10.35 -29.67
C GLU A 671 7.03 9.81 -28.40
N VAL A 672 7.74 8.68 -28.48
CA VAL A 672 8.46 8.03 -27.35
C VAL A 672 9.37 8.97 -26.57
N GLY A 673 9.96 9.98 -27.21
CA GLY A 673 10.81 10.99 -26.53
C GLY A 673 10.06 11.94 -25.60
N LYS A 674 8.73 11.84 -25.55
CA LYS A 674 7.85 12.52 -24.59
C LYS A 674 7.25 11.56 -23.56
N ALA A 675 7.54 10.27 -23.64
CA ALA A 675 7.06 9.34 -22.63
C ALA A 675 7.56 9.80 -21.25
N PRO A 676 6.68 9.82 -20.23
CA PRO A 676 7.11 9.94 -18.86
C PRO A 676 8.18 8.88 -18.58
N GLU A 677 9.25 9.26 -17.88
CA GLU A 677 10.16 8.26 -17.32
C GLU A 677 9.46 7.67 -16.09
N ALA A 678 9.69 6.40 -15.77
CA ALA A 678 9.39 5.95 -14.41
C ALA A 678 10.16 6.89 -13.51
N GLY A 679 9.47 7.63 -12.64
CA GLY A 679 10.13 8.23 -11.51
C GLY A 679 10.88 7.10 -10.82
N GLY A 680 12.21 7.10 -10.88
CA GLY A 680 12.97 6.51 -9.80
C GLY A 680 12.68 7.43 -8.63
N SER A 681 11.61 7.13 -7.89
CA SER A 681 11.07 7.92 -6.78
C SER A 681 11.49 9.38 -6.86
N GLU A 682 10.88 10.15 -7.76
CA GLU A 682 10.72 11.58 -7.48
C GLU A 682 9.70 11.62 -6.35
N ASP A 683 10.22 11.43 -5.14
CA ASP A 683 9.46 11.44 -3.91
C ASP A 683 8.68 12.76 -3.91
N GLY A 684 7.36 12.60 -3.94
CA GLY A 684 6.41 13.70 -3.99
C GLY A 684 6.82 14.69 -2.91
N GLY A 685 7.02 15.94 -3.32
CA GLY A 685 7.51 16.97 -2.41
C GLY A 685 6.63 17.03 -1.17
N SER A 686 7.09 16.37 -0.09
CA SER A 686 6.66 16.67 1.25
C SER A 686 6.80 18.18 1.39
N ALA A 687 5.76 18.80 1.92
CA ALA A 687 5.83 20.18 2.35
C ALA A 687 6.71 20.28 3.62
N ASP A 688 7.96 19.83 3.54
CA ASP A 688 8.96 19.93 4.59
C ASP A 688 10.05 20.93 4.22
N ALA A 689 10.56 21.60 5.23
CA ALA A 689 11.41 22.79 5.11
C ALA A 689 12.59 22.56 4.15
N ALA A 690 12.58 23.21 2.98
CA ALA A 690 13.58 23.16 1.93
C ALA A 690 15.01 22.90 2.43
N LEU A 691 15.42 21.63 2.41
CA LEU A 691 16.77 21.20 2.74
C LEU A 691 17.76 21.82 1.75
N SER A 692 18.93 22.21 2.24
CA SER A 692 19.94 22.88 1.44
C SER A 692 21.35 22.42 1.78
N GLY A 693 22.16 22.16 0.77
CA GLY A 693 23.58 21.85 0.93
C GLY A 693 24.44 23.06 1.27
N GLY A 694 25.65 22.80 1.78
CA GLY A 694 26.66 23.84 1.99
C GLY A 694 27.39 24.23 0.69
N PRO A 695 28.35 25.17 0.78
CA PRO A 695 29.07 25.70 -0.40
C PRO A 695 29.91 24.68 -1.18
N ASN A 696 30.13 23.49 -0.61
CA ASN A 696 30.89 22.39 -1.21
C ASN A 696 30.01 21.16 -1.52
N VAL A 697 28.68 21.32 -1.51
CA VAL A 697 27.74 20.32 -2.06
C VAL A 697 27.50 20.68 -3.52
N VAL A 698 27.73 19.73 -4.41
CA VAL A 698 27.69 19.90 -5.87
C VAL A 698 26.87 18.80 -6.52
N GLU A 699 26.36 19.05 -7.72
CA GLU A 699 25.65 18.03 -8.52
C GLU A 699 26.63 17.04 -9.13
N GLY A 700 26.39 15.75 -8.88
CA GLY A 700 27.21 14.61 -9.27
C GLY A 700 28.60 14.58 -8.63
N VAL A 701 29.35 13.51 -8.93
CA VAL A 701 30.76 13.39 -8.54
C VAL A 701 31.65 14.20 -9.49
N PRO A 702 32.43 15.18 -9.00
CA PRO A 702 33.34 15.94 -9.86
C PRO A 702 34.44 15.06 -10.48
N GLU A 703 34.77 15.29 -11.75
CA GLU A 703 35.83 14.56 -12.46
C GLU A 703 37.23 14.72 -11.83
N ASP A 704 37.42 15.74 -10.99
CA ASP A 704 38.67 16.04 -10.28
C ASP A 704 38.70 15.57 -8.82
N ALA A 705 37.70 14.80 -8.37
CA ALA A 705 37.78 14.06 -7.11
C ALA A 705 38.80 12.91 -7.24
N ASP A 706 39.68 12.77 -6.26
CA ASP A 706 40.70 11.71 -6.23
C ASP A 706 40.11 10.38 -5.72
N HIS A 707 39.12 10.45 -4.83
CA HIS A 707 38.43 9.31 -4.23
C HIS A 707 36.94 9.59 -4.05
N VAL A 708 36.15 8.50 -3.97
CA VAL A 708 34.70 8.55 -3.71
C VAL A 708 34.39 7.70 -2.48
N VAL A 709 33.54 8.23 -1.60
CA VAL A 709 32.85 7.51 -0.54
C VAL A 709 31.37 7.56 -0.89
N GLU A 710 30.76 6.42 -1.13
CA GLU A 710 29.33 6.29 -1.40
C GLU A 710 28.56 6.37 -0.07
N MET A 711 27.47 7.13 -0.06
CA MET A 711 26.52 7.27 1.04
C MET A 711 25.24 6.54 0.63
N SER A 712 25.12 5.29 1.07
CA SER A 712 23.92 4.46 0.92
C SER A 712 23.00 4.66 2.14
N ALA A 713 21.90 3.89 2.24
CA ALA A 713 20.78 4.17 3.15
C ALA A 713 21.17 4.62 4.57
N VAL A 714 22.10 3.93 5.23
CA VAL A 714 22.64 4.32 6.56
C VAL A 714 24.14 4.01 6.69
N ALA A 715 24.91 4.08 5.59
CA ALA A 715 26.32 3.67 5.59
C ALA A 715 27.22 4.53 4.70
N PHE A 716 28.48 4.69 5.13
CA PHE A 716 29.57 5.19 4.30
C PHE A 716 30.36 4.02 3.71
N GLU A 717 30.55 4.01 2.40
CA GLU A 717 31.21 2.93 1.68
C GLU A 717 32.36 3.46 0.80
N PRO A 718 33.63 3.16 1.14
CA PRO A 718 34.09 2.42 2.32
C PRO A 718 33.99 3.26 3.61
N ALA A 719 33.74 2.59 4.75
CA ALA A 719 33.70 3.25 6.07
C ALA A 719 35.09 3.70 6.57
N GLU A 720 36.18 3.10 6.07
CA GLU A 720 37.55 3.55 6.31
C GLU A 720 38.26 3.74 4.96
N LEU A 721 38.75 4.95 4.70
CA LEU A 721 39.46 5.30 3.48
C LEU A 721 40.82 5.92 3.81
N THR A 722 41.89 5.40 3.22
CA THR A 722 43.24 5.99 3.32
C THR A 722 43.56 6.85 2.10
N VAL A 723 43.94 8.11 2.31
CA VAL A 723 44.23 9.10 1.26
C VAL A 723 45.57 9.81 1.50
N SER A 724 46.11 10.49 0.49
CA SER A 724 47.31 11.33 0.65
C SER A 724 46.94 12.76 1.02
N ALA A 725 47.81 13.46 1.75
CA ALA A 725 47.62 14.88 2.03
C ALA A 725 47.53 15.69 0.72
N GLY A 726 46.42 16.39 0.54
CA GLY A 726 46.05 17.14 -0.67
C GLY A 726 45.05 16.43 -1.58
N ASP A 727 44.68 15.18 -1.30
CA ASP A 727 43.64 14.46 -2.04
C ASP A 727 42.25 15.02 -1.73
N THR A 728 41.38 15.05 -2.73
CA THR A 728 39.97 15.44 -2.62
C THR A 728 39.08 14.20 -2.59
N VAL A 729 38.23 14.10 -1.58
CA VAL A 729 37.22 13.03 -1.43
C VAL A 729 35.85 13.61 -1.75
N ALA A 730 35.13 12.94 -2.63
CA ALA A 730 33.70 13.17 -2.88
C ALA A 730 32.88 12.17 -2.05
N PHE A 731 31.93 12.66 -1.29
CA PHE A 731 30.94 11.88 -0.58
C PHE A 731 29.67 11.90 -1.44
N GLU A 732 29.41 10.83 -2.18
CA GLU A 732 28.32 10.72 -3.17
C GLU A 732 27.07 10.18 -2.52
N HIS A 733 25.92 10.85 -2.70
CA HIS A 733 24.63 10.27 -2.33
C HIS A 733 24.24 9.20 -3.37
N VAL A 734 24.10 7.95 -2.93
CA VAL A 734 23.72 6.82 -3.80
C VAL A 734 22.41 6.15 -3.38
N GLY A 735 21.86 6.46 -2.21
CA GLY A 735 20.56 5.95 -1.77
C GLY A 735 20.19 6.35 -0.33
N GLY A 736 18.91 6.23 -0.01
CA GLY A 736 18.30 6.64 1.27
C GLY A 736 17.98 8.13 1.35
N GLU A 737 17.61 8.59 2.54
CA GLU A 737 17.32 9.99 2.85
C GLU A 737 18.51 10.93 2.61
N ALA A 738 18.30 12.24 2.76
CA ALA A 738 19.38 13.20 2.70
C ALA A 738 20.44 12.92 3.77
N HIS A 739 21.72 12.97 3.39
CA HIS A 739 22.84 12.73 4.29
C HIS A 739 23.53 14.02 4.69
N SER A 740 24.31 13.97 5.77
CA SER A 740 25.32 14.98 6.07
C SER A 740 26.67 14.30 6.25
N VAL A 741 27.74 15.09 6.13
CA VAL A 741 29.10 14.63 6.42
C VAL A 741 29.67 15.60 7.43
N THR A 742 29.86 15.14 8.66
CA THR A 742 30.20 15.99 9.81
C THR A 742 31.40 15.40 10.54
N ALA A 743 32.49 16.16 10.66
CA ALA A 743 33.66 15.70 11.41
C ALA A 743 33.41 15.69 12.92
N TYR A 744 33.94 14.69 13.63
CA TYR A 744 34.02 14.73 15.09
C TYR A 744 35.05 15.77 15.53
N GLY A 745 34.58 16.90 16.08
CA GLY A 745 35.44 18.05 16.36
C GLY A 745 36.59 17.75 17.33
N ASP A 746 36.33 16.90 18.32
CA ASP A 746 37.31 16.51 19.35
C ASP A 746 38.27 15.39 18.90
N GLU A 747 38.02 14.76 17.75
CA GLU A 747 38.82 13.66 17.20
C GLU A 747 39.70 14.07 16.02
N LEU A 748 39.59 15.32 15.57
CA LEU A 748 40.41 15.84 14.47
C LEU A 748 41.91 15.91 14.84
N PRO A 749 42.82 15.69 13.87
CA PRO A 749 44.26 15.81 14.09
C PRO A 749 44.69 17.21 14.53
N GLU A 750 45.76 17.31 15.33
CA GLU A 750 46.26 18.59 15.81
C GLU A 750 46.63 19.52 14.63
N GLY A 751 45.89 20.61 14.49
CA GLY A 751 46.08 21.61 13.44
C GLY A 751 45.19 21.46 12.21
N ALA A 752 44.34 20.43 12.16
CA ALA A 752 43.30 20.30 11.13
C ALA A 752 42.22 21.39 11.30
N ALA A 753 41.69 21.89 10.18
CA ALA A 753 40.51 22.76 10.19
C ALA A 753 39.24 21.92 10.33
N TYR A 754 38.23 22.45 11.02
CA TYR A 754 36.92 21.80 11.11
C TYR A 754 36.24 21.77 9.74
N TRP A 755 35.50 20.70 9.45
CA TRP A 755 34.82 20.50 8.17
C TRP A 755 33.46 19.79 8.36
N ALA A 756 32.49 20.21 7.56
CA ALA A 756 31.17 19.60 7.46
C ALA A 756 30.49 19.95 6.12
N SER A 757 29.53 19.16 5.68
CA SER A 757 28.78 19.32 4.42
C SER A 757 28.06 20.67 4.29
N GLY A 758 27.63 21.27 5.40
CA GLY A 758 27.03 22.61 5.42
C GLY A 758 27.99 23.79 5.47
N GLY A 759 29.31 23.54 5.49
CA GLY A 759 30.32 24.61 5.59
C GLY A 759 30.36 25.29 6.96
N PHE A 760 30.00 24.57 8.01
CA PHE A 760 29.99 25.05 9.39
C PHE A 760 31.38 25.12 10.00
N GLU A 761 31.57 25.97 11.01
CA GLU A 761 32.87 26.17 11.69
C GLU A 761 33.06 25.26 12.92
N SER A 762 32.05 24.48 13.32
CA SER A 762 32.09 23.57 14.48
C SER A 762 31.02 22.49 14.43
N GLN A 763 31.21 21.40 15.19
CA GLN A 763 30.27 20.27 15.31
C GLN A 763 28.88 20.69 15.77
N GLU A 764 28.78 21.43 16.88
CA GLU A 764 27.50 21.97 17.38
C GLU A 764 26.74 22.79 16.33
N ALA A 765 27.46 23.49 15.45
CA ALA A 765 26.86 24.31 14.39
C ALA A 765 26.40 23.45 13.20
N ALA A 766 27.03 22.31 12.96
CA ALA A 766 26.60 21.34 11.96
C ALA A 766 25.35 20.58 12.42
N GLU A 767 25.29 20.17 13.68
CA GLU A 767 24.12 19.53 14.30
C GLU A 767 22.93 20.50 14.32
N THR A 768 23.13 21.74 14.78
CA THR A 768 22.08 22.78 14.72
C THR A 768 21.69 23.08 13.28
N GLY A 769 22.67 23.17 12.38
CA GLY A 769 22.43 23.43 10.96
C GLY A 769 21.55 22.37 10.31
N TRP A 770 21.78 21.10 10.63
CA TRP A 770 20.96 19.99 10.20
C TRP A 770 19.50 20.16 10.64
N SER A 771 19.25 20.48 11.92
CA SER A 771 17.90 20.76 12.42
C SER A 771 17.22 21.99 11.79
N GLU A 772 17.98 22.87 11.11
CA GLU A 772 17.47 24.00 10.33
C GLU A 772 17.38 23.70 8.82
N GLY A 773 17.56 22.44 8.41
CA GLY A 773 17.53 22.01 7.02
C GLY A 773 18.76 22.42 6.20
N LYS A 774 19.94 22.49 6.81
CA LYS A 774 21.19 22.91 6.15
C LYS A 774 22.29 21.86 6.29
N GLY A 775 23.13 21.78 5.26
CA GLY A 775 24.21 20.80 5.18
C GLY A 775 23.78 19.45 4.62
N ALA A 776 22.60 19.38 4.00
CA ALA A 776 22.11 18.19 3.32
C ALA A 776 22.89 17.91 2.02
N VAL A 777 23.19 16.64 1.78
CA VAL A 777 23.64 16.08 0.52
C VAL A 777 22.54 15.14 0.06
N GLN A 778 21.88 15.48 -1.03
CA GLN A 778 20.66 14.80 -1.50
C GLN A 778 20.94 13.95 -2.73
N SER A 779 19.93 13.21 -3.20
CA SER A 779 19.99 12.44 -4.44
C SER A 779 20.56 13.28 -5.60
N GLY A 780 21.51 12.69 -6.34
CA GLY A 780 22.23 13.36 -7.41
C GLY A 780 23.34 14.31 -6.96
N GLN A 781 23.57 14.49 -5.65
CA GLN A 781 24.59 15.41 -5.12
C GLN A 781 25.79 14.69 -4.51
N SER A 782 26.89 15.43 -4.38
CA SER A 782 28.08 15.01 -3.63
C SER A 782 28.62 16.15 -2.77
N TYR A 783 29.08 15.85 -1.56
CA TYR A 783 29.89 16.78 -0.77
C TYR A 783 31.37 16.56 -1.07
N VAL A 784 32.12 17.63 -1.35
CA VAL A 784 33.57 17.53 -1.63
C VAL A 784 34.44 18.18 -0.55
N HIS A 785 35.47 17.45 -0.13
CA HIS A 785 36.46 17.94 0.83
C HIS A 785 37.89 17.53 0.47
N THR A 786 38.83 18.48 0.55
CA THR A 786 40.27 18.24 0.34
C THR A 786 40.99 18.14 1.68
N PHE A 787 41.66 17.01 1.92
CA PHE A 787 42.29 16.71 3.21
C PHE A 787 43.77 17.11 3.23
N GLU A 788 44.12 18.17 3.97
CA GLU A 788 45.48 18.73 3.99
C GLU A 788 46.34 18.28 5.19
N THR A 789 45.72 17.81 6.27
CA THR A 789 46.41 17.50 7.53
C THR A 789 46.50 16.01 7.76
N ALA A 790 47.72 15.47 7.87
CA ALA A 790 47.94 14.06 8.14
C ALA A 790 47.37 13.63 9.51
N GLY A 791 46.79 12.44 9.58
CA GLY A 791 46.12 11.89 10.76
C GLY A 791 44.77 11.26 10.44
N GLU A 792 44.10 10.75 11.46
CA GLU A 792 42.76 10.16 11.35
C GLU A 792 41.71 11.27 11.50
N HIS A 793 40.78 11.37 10.56
CA HIS A 793 39.64 12.28 10.59
C HIS A 793 38.37 11.43 10.69
N ALA A 794 37.88 11.22 11.91
CA ALA A 794 36.60 10.55 12.14
C ALA A 794 35.44 11.49 11.79
N TYR A 795 34.38 10.96 11.18
CA TYR A 795 33.20 11.69 10.76
C TYR A 795 31.94 10.83 10.85
N TYR A 796 30.78 11.48 10.79
CA TYR A 796 29.48 10.85 10.89
C TYR A 796 28.42 11.61 10.08
N CYS A 797 27.30 10.95 9.86
CA CYS A 797 26.08 11.56 9.35
C CYS A 797 25.20 11.95 10.54
N VAL A 798 24.82 13.24 10.68
CA VAL A 798 24.03 13.76 11.81
C VAL A 798 22.71 12.99 12.02
N PRO A 799 21.84 12.76 11.02
CA PRO A 799 20.60 12.00 11.23
C PRO A 799 20.87 10.51 11.52
N HIS A 800 21.94 9.94 10.97
CA HIS A 800 22.17 8.49 10.98
C HIS A 800 23.31 8.04 11.91
N GLU A 801 23.79 8.91 12.81
CA GLU A 801 24.88 8.59 13.75
C GLU A 801 24.48 7.42 14.67
N ALA A 802 23.25 7.45 15.18
CA ALA A 802 22.70 6.42 16.06
C ALA A 802 22.56 5.07 15.35
N ALA A 803 22.31 5.07 14.04
CA ALA A 803 22.31 3.89 13.18
C ALA A 803 23.72 3.36 12.85
N GLY A 804 24.77 4.07 13.30
CA GLY A 804 26.16 3.67 13.11
C GLY A 804 26.79 4.20 11.82
N MET A 805 26.15 5.16 11.13
CA MET A 805 26.67 5.79 9.92
C MET A 805 27.85 6.71 10.25
N THR A 806 29.00 6.07 10.49
CA THR A 806 30.27 6.68 10.88
C THR A 806 31.36 6.22 9.94
N GLY A 807 32.38 7.05 9.75
CA GLY A 807 33.52 6.72 8.90
C GLY A 807 34.81 7.37 9.38
N THR A 808 35.92 6.96 8.78
CA THR A 808 37.26 7.50 9.09
C THR A 808 38.07 7.72 7.82
N ILE A 809 38.54 8.94 7.61
CA ILE A 809 39.55 9.25 6.59
C ILE A 809 40.93 9.25 7.24
N VAL A 810 41.80 8.34 6.81
CA VAL A 810 43.21 8.26 7.26
C VAL A 810 44.08 9.01 6.25
N VAL A 811 44.65 10.14 6.64
CA VAL A 811 45.46 10.98 5.76
C VAL A 811 46.96 10.72 5.99
N GLU A 812 47.67 10.26 4.97
CA GLU A 812 49.12 10.01 4.98
C GLU A 812 49.93 11.14 4.30
N GLU A 813 51.23 11.25 4.61
CA GLU A 813 52.16 12.26 4.06
C GLU A 813 52.61 12.03 2.60
#